data_AF-A0A7S2W1E8-F1
#
_entry.id   AF-A0A7S2W1E8-F1
#
_cell.length_a   1.000
_cell.length_b   1.000
_cell.length_c   1.000
_cell.angle_alpha   90.00
_cell.angle_beta   90.00
_cell.angle_gamma   90.00
#
_symmetry.space_group_name_H-M   'P 1'
#
loop_
_entity.id
_entity.type
_entity.pdbx_description
1 polymer ?
#
loop_
_entity_poly.entity_id
_entity_poly.type
_entity_poly.pdbx_seq_one_letter_code
_entity_poly.pdbx_strand_id
1 'polypeptide(L)'
;DGGARSGGRGGRGGASVPNPTEALSNLILADVTPNFRFYQYGLDSQNKNGGLIDSRRRRMELFNKGMFGTEGLLAREKMTAKEMESFRRGIFFEGSFCFSAQRIPGLQILPYVLVGDKQSGQGEAGEIPISDNGDSMIATNVNNFLPPTEMQNAQTAQTVKKTLKAGNLSMDRRCSSCTTAFKDVTDLMSHCKIQGHMPVYEQDVVEEVPATNESFLSFCNVALQRAMGERMPRWGRDYIDPKSQKEATDKQGRSLGVNIYRAFSCEFGLARKAFTGPLSLCLTVDLRAKVIRTKSLLHNLAEMANANTLSQVKYSAQVINKAKRSWKGEIVICKYDKRCYSIVDLIFDKSPTTMPVPDLGMSHADYFTQKKKIKLEYPNAPPMVAVLGRNNSTIYLPPEMVCINELDPFVKMQLPLIASYRPHERNEAIEEMKRYLVPRAQKTKGVGGGLLPAVGIVLKDERLKVKVDCLPMPVIKAAGVLIPSDRGAMWAPNIAKANYRVSPGKAINLNVILVFHKDISRSSLKLYNRVRDLVNGFNATYRFPDKPYAQVAAGDDRLHWGAVEKHFSGKLPPNIFVLDFSKPRQRTGSDPAYAVIKHMLAKSGYLSQFVNFKNYDHDRNFDERKSFTIMQGVARQILSKCGVRVWWVNLPKSVPMPAVFVGVDVFHAPRKYDEKRGKRLAKESVAAVIVQVIRSHEEKHNSKVEIYSLTERRKAGKEMELGDLMNRAVSNALDILKVNPMSCVVWRDGVGDAAIKNVAKQEIPEVRNALARRLSQAPVGGAAVNKKQIPLSYIVVQKRISTKFLSLDGKQGLPCGALITGLQGPQHSTFYINGNAPSYSTPKPARFVITDMDAGFGKSKKVLSDLSWALCHDYPNWTGPIKLPSPVQMAHKLAELAGCLEDGGDSIDDKAYANKIYFL
;
A
#
# COMPACT_ATOMS: atom_id res chain seq x y z
N ASP A 1 -14.58 14.46 -38.16
CA ASP A 1 -13.63 14.00 -39.20
C ASP A 1 -12.19 14.37 -38.87
N GLY A 2 -11.24 13.52 -39.27
CA GLY A 2 -9.80 13.65 -38.98
C GLY A 2 -9.22 12.54 -38.08
N GLY A 3 -9.42 11.27 -38.43
CA GLY A 3 -8.94 10.11 -37.67
C GLY A 3 -7.44 9.81 -37.84
N ALA A 4 -6.63 10.13 -36.84
CA ALA A 4 -5.25 9.66 -36.75
C ALA A 4 -5.19 8.26 -36.12
N ARG A 5 -5.08 7.22 -36.97
CA ARG A 5 -4.71 5.86 -36.57
C ARG A 5 -3.27 5.83 -36.05
N SER A 6 -3.07 5.83 -34.74
CA SER A 6 -1.76 5.50 -34.14
C SER A 6 -1.56 3.98 -34.10
N GLY A 7 -1.20 3.42 -35.25
CA GLY A 7 -0.54 2.13 -35.31
C GLY A 7 0.88 2.30 -34.77
N GLY A 8 1.16 1.74 -33.58
CA GLY A 8 2.50 1.66 -33.02
C GLY A 8 3.39 0.79 -33.91
N ARG A 9 3.99 1.39 -34.93
CA ARG A 9 5.20 0.87 -35.59
C ARG A 9 6.36 1.03 -34.62
N GLY A 10 7.13 -0.04 -34.45
CA GLY A 10 8.37 -0.04 -33.69
C GLY A 10 9.25 1.13 -34.12
N GLY A 11 9.75 1.86 -33.12
CA GLY A 11 10.65 2.98 -33.33
C GLY A 11 11.87 2.52 -34.12
N ARG A 12 12.04 3.12 -35.31
CA ARG A 12 13.36 3.27 -35.93
C ARG A 12 14.23 4.11 -34.98
N GLY A 13 15.51 3.76 -34.89
CA GLY A 13 16.48 4.29 -33.94
C GLY A 13 16.41 5.81 -33.78
N GLY A 14 15.90 6.25 -32.64
CA GLY A 14 16.22 7.57 -32.11
C GLY A 14 17.61 7.51 -31.47
N ALA A 15 18.43 8.52 -31.71
CA ALA A 15 19.68 8.73 -31.01
C ALA A 15 19.50 8.41 -29.52
N SER A 16 20.37 7.57 -28.96
CA SER A 16 20.26 7.13 -27.57
C SER A 16 20.34 8.36 -26.67
N VAL A 17 19.21 8.77 -26.09
CA VAL A 17 19.21 9.75 -25.02
C VAL A 17 20.15 9.21 -23.93
N PRO A 18 21.21 9.94 -23.54
CA PRO A 18 22.15 9.45 -22.55
C PRO A 18 21.39 9.12 -21.25
N ASN A 19 21.80 8.03 -20.61
CA ASN A 19 21.20 7.60 -19.35
C ASN A 19 21.27 8.74 -18.33
N PRO A 20 20.18 9.03 -17.61
CA PRO A 20 20.17 10.09 -16.61
C PRO A 20 21.14 9.74 -15.48
N THR A 21 21.99 10.69 -15.11
CA THR A 21 22.91 10.61 -13.96
C THR A 21 22.31 11.19 -12.68
N GLU A 22 21.24 11.99 -12.83
CA GLU A 22 20.51 12.62 -11.75
C GLU A 22 18.99 12.56 -12.00
N ALA A 23 18.23 12.66 -10.92
CA ALA A 23 16.79 12.77 -10.97
C ALA A 23 16.25 13.72 -9.92
N LEU A 24 15.10 14.30 -10.23
CA LEU A 24 14.37 15.15 -9.33
C LEU A 24 13.32 14.29 -8.60
N SER A 25 13.50 14.10 -7.29
CA SER A 25 12.51 13.40 -6.47
C SER A 25 11.28 14.29 -6.22
N ASN A 26 10.18 13.69 -5.74
CA ASN A 26 9.01 14.43 -5.26
C ASN A 26 9.10 14.85 -3.78
N LEU A 27 10.32 14.93 -3.24
CA LEU A 27 10.60 15.40 -1.89
C LEU A 27 11.06 16.85 -1.95
N ILE A 28 10.39 17.71 -1.21
CA ILE A 28 10.78 19.10 -0.98
C ILE A 28 11.59 19.13 0.31
N LEU A 29 12.80 19.68 0.28
CA LEU A 29 13.62 19.80 1.47
C LEU A 29 13.00 20.82 2.43
N ALA A 30 13.10 20.59 3.73
CA ALA A 30 12.67 21.52 4.75
C ALA A 30 13.79 21.74 5.76
N ASP A 31 14.05 23.00 6.08
CA ASP A 31 14.91 23.37 7.19
C ASP A 31 14.08 23.57 8.45
N VAL A 32 14.72 23.26 9.57
CA VAL A 32 14.24 23.54 10.90
C VAL A 32 15.05 24.73 11.41
N THR A 33 14.40 25.72 12.01
CA THR A 33 15.11 26.91 12.51
C THR A 33 16.14 26.53 13.58
N PRO A 34 17.27 27.25 13.73
CA PRO A 34 18.36 26.86 14.64
C PRO A 34 17.94 26.60 16.09
N ASN A 35 16.92 27.32 16.56
CA ASN A 35 16.38 27.23 17.92
C ASN A 35 14.96 26.66 17.95
N PHE A 36 14.64 25.82 16.97
CA PHE A 36 13.39 25.10 16.95
C PHE A 36 13.26 24.25 18.21
N ARG A 37 12.11 24.41 18.87
CA ARG A 37 11.68 23.54 19.96
C ARG A 37 10.17 23.44 19.95
N PHE A 38 9.65 22.34 20.43
CA PHE A 38 8.22 22.13 20.58
C PHE A 38 7.94 21.43 21.90
N TYR A 39 6.71 21.55 22.37
CA TYR A 39 6.28 21.12 23.68
C TYR A 39 5.19 20.07 23.52
N GLN A 40 5.25 18.99 24.29
CA GLN A 40 4.19 17.98 24.33
C GLN A 40 3.61 17.94 25.75
N TYR A 41 2.34 18.32 25.88
CA TYR A 41 1.60 18.29 27.14
C TYR A 41 0.73 17.04 27.20
N GLY A 42 0.88 16.22 28.25
CA GLY A 42 -0.03 15.11 28.52
C GLY A 42 -1.40 15.61 28.98
N LEU A 43 -2.48 14.98 28.52
CA LEU A 43 -3.85 15.35 28.83
C LEU A 43 -4.61 14.12 29.34
N ASP A 44 -5.11 14.21 30.57
CA ASP A 44 -6.07 13.25 31.13
C ASP A 44 -7.47 13.84 31.15
N SER A 45 -8.49 13.00 30.96
CA SER A 45 -9.89 13.44 30.89
C SER A 45 -10.82 12.39 31.46
N GLN A 46 -11.63 12.81 32.43
CA GLN A 46 -12.53 11.94 33.19
C GLN A 46 -13.96 12.44 33.10
N ASN A 47 -14.91 11.52 33.12
CA ASN A 47 -16.33 11.84 33.18
C ASN A 47 -16.76 12.12 34.63
N LYS A 48 -18.00 12.56 34.82
CA LYS A 48 -18.60 12.83 36.15
C LYS A 48 -18.54 11.68 37.18
N ASN A 49 -18.25 10.46 36.74
CA ASN A 49 -18.14 9.28 37.61
C ASN A 49 -16.66 8.85 37.79
N GLY A 50 -15.69 9.68 37.41
CA GLY A 50 -14.26 9.37 37.45
C GLY A 50 -13.77 8.40 36.35
N GLY A 51 -14.63 8.01 35.40
CA GLY A 51 -14.27 7.12 34.30
C GLY A 51 -13.56 7.84 33.16
N LEU A 52 -12.58 7.21 32.52
CA LEU A 52 -11.87 7.79 31.38
C LEU A 52 -12.82 8.11 30.22
N ILE A 53 -12.68 9.31 29.64
CA ILE A 53 -13.44 9.71 28.45
C ILE A 53 -12.72 9.19 27.22
N ASP A 54 -13.21 8.18 26.50
CA ASP A 54 -12.52 7.72 25.27
C ASP A 54 -12.81 8.58 24.03
N SER A 55 -13.85 9.40 24.10
CA SER A 55 -14.33 10.19 22.96
C SER A 55 -13.37 11.33 22.60
N ARG A 56 -12.57 11.18 21.54
CA ARG A 56 -11.70 12.27 21.02
C ARG A 56 -12.46 13.58 20.76
N ARG A 57 -13.72 13.50 20.30
CA ARG A 57 -14.56 14.70 20.10
C ARG A 57 -14.85 15.38 21.44
N ARG A 58 -15.28 14.61 22.45
CA ARG A 58 -15.58 15.16 23.76
C ARG A 58 -14.33 15.72 24.43
N ARG A 59 -13.20 15.01 24.36
CA ARG A 59 -11.91 15.52 24.82
C ARG A 59 -11.52 16.82 24.11
N MET A 60 -11.72 16.92 22.80
CA MET A 60 -11.49 18.16 22.05
C MET A 60 -12.41 19.29 22.51
N GLU A 61 -13.68 19.01 22.82
CA GLU A 61 -14.62 20.00 23.36
C GLU A 61 -14.16 20.50 24.74
N LEU A 62 -13.76 19.59 25.64
CA LEU A 62 -13.20 19.95 26.95
C LEU A 62 -11.90 20.74 26.81
N PHE A 63 -10.98 20.28 25.96
CA PHE A 63 -9.74 20.98 25.68
C PHE A 63 -10.01 22.39 25.15
N ASN A 64 -10.92 22.55 24.19
CA ASN A 64 -11.26 23.87 23.67
C ASN A 64 -11.93 24.76 24.73
N LYS A 65 -12.80 24.22 25.60
CA LYS A 65 -13.42 24.97 26.70
C LYS A 65 -12.36 25.43 27.70
N GLY A 66 -11.50 24.50 28.14
CA GLY A 66 -10.47 24.75 29.14
C GLY A 66 -9.31 25.62 28.65
N MET A 67 -8.94 25.53 27.37
CA MET A 67 -7.83 26.31 26.79
C MET A 67 -8.26 27.63 26.17
N PHE A 68 -9.28 27.60 25.31
CA PHE A 68 -9.64 28.70 24.40
C PHE A 68 -11.03 29.29 24.69
N GLY A 69 -11.75 28.80 25.70
CA GLY A 69 -13.04 29.34 26.10
C GLY A 69 -12.92 30.76 26.65
N THR A 70 -14.07 31.44 26.84
CA THR A 70 -14.13 32.78 27.45
C THR A 70 -13.56 32.81 28.86
N GLU A 71 -13.69 31.71 29.61
CA GLU A 71 -13.09 31.48 30.93
C GLU A 71 -11.86 30.55 30.85
N GLY A 72 -11.41 30.23 29.64
CA GLY A 72 -10.30 29.31 29.39
C GLY A 72 -8.96 29.85 29.88
N LEU A 73 -7.94 28.99 29.90
CA LEU A 73 -6.59 29.31 30.37
C LEU A 73 -6.03 30.57 29.71
N LEU A 74 -6.08 30.66 28.37
CA LEU A 74 -5.47 31.79 27.67
C LEU A 74 -6.19 33.13 27.93
N ALA A 75 -7.49 33.09 28.22
CA ALA A 75 -8.24 34.29 28.59
C ALA A 75 -7.88 34.77 30.00
N ARG A 76 -7.61 33.84 30.93
CA ARG A 76 -7.23 34.12 32.32
C ARG A 76 -5.84 34.75 32.45
N GLU A 77 -4.94 34.43 31.52
CA GLU A 77 -3.62 35.06 31.41
C GLU A 77 -3.66 36.51 30.86
N LYS A 78 -4.86 37.13 30.80
CA LYS A 78 -5.08 38.53 30.35
C LYS A 78 -4.51 38.85 28.95
N MET A 79 -4.43 37.84 28.09
CA MET A 79 -3.92 38.00 26.72
C MET A 79 -4.89 38.78 25.84
N THR A 80 -4.34 39.57 24.92
CA THR A 80 -5.13 40.19 23.85
C THR A 80 -5.71 39.14 22.91
N ALA A 81 -6.81 39.45 22.23
CA ALA A 81 -7.43 38.55 21.25
C ALA A 81 -6.46 38.10 20.14
N LYS A 82 -5.49 38.96 19.79
CA LYS A 82 -4.46 38.68 18.79
C LYS A 82 -3.42 37.68 19.30
N GLU A 83 -3.02 37.78 20.55
CA GLU A 83 -2.10 36.82 21.20
C GLU A 83 -2.77 35.46 21.36
N MET A 84 -4.02 35.42 21.83
CA MET A 84 -4.80 34.18 21.95
C MET A 84 -4.92 33.46 20.61
N GLU A 85 -5.25 34.18 19.53
CA GLU A 85 -5.32 33.58 18.19
C GLU A 85 -3.93 33.11 17.71
N SER A 86 -2.86 33.81 18.07
CA SER A 86 -1.50 33.33 17.77
C SER A 86 -1.21 32.00 18.46
N PHE A 87 -1.41 31.89 19.78
CA PHE A 87 -1.20 30.64 20.52
C PHE A 87 -2.08 29.52 19.99
N ARG A 88 -3.35 29.81 19.72
CA ARG A 88 -4.30 28.84 19.13
C ARG A 88 -3.82 28.26 17.81
N ARG A 89 -3.07 29.02 17.00
CA ARG A 89 -2.49 28.53 15.74
C ARG A 89 -1.32 27.57 15.97
N GLY A 90 -0.55 27.74 17.05
CA GLY A 90 0.62 26.93 17.38
C GLY A 90 0.33 25.71 18.26
N ILE A 91 -0.90 25.55 18.76
CA ILE A 91 -1.32 24.45 19.63
C ILE A 91 -2.10 23.40 18.81
N PHE A 92 -1.73 22.14 18.96
CA PHE A 92 -2.27 21.03 18.19
C PHE A 92 -2.75 19.88 19.10
N PHE A 93 -4.06 19.63 19.14
CA PHE A 93 -4.64 18.57 19.97
C PHE A 93 -4.67 17.21 19.27
N GLU A 94 -4.11 16.18 19.92
CA GLU A 94 -4.05 14.81 19.40
C GLU A 94 -4.90 13.80 20.17
N GLY A 95 -5.47 14.15 21.33
CA GLY A 95 -6.41 13.28 22.06
C GLY A 95 -6.01 13.10 23.52
N SER A 96 -4.92 12.39 23.75
CA SER A 96 -4.33 12.18 25.09
C SER A 96 -3.15 13.11 25.36
N PHE A 97 -2.82 13.97 24.40
CA PHE A 97 -1.80 15.01 24.53
C PHE A 97 -2.10 16.13 23.54
N CYS A 98 -1.48 17.28 23.75
CA CYS A 98 -1.37 18.33 22.74
C CYS A 98 0.09 18.71 22.52
N PHE A 99 0.40 19.11 21.30
CA PHE A 99 1.65 19.77 20.99
C PHE A 99 1.47 21.28 21.04
N SER A 100 2.54 22.00 21.36
CA SER A 100 2.59 23.44 21.19
C SER A 100 3.94 23.85 20.60
N ALA A 101 3.94 24.84 19.71
CA ALA A 101 5.17 25.44 19.21
C ALA A 101 5.90 26.27 20.29
N GLN A 102 5.19 26.79 21.29
CA GLN A 102 5.76 27.58 22.39
C GLN A 102 5.23 27.06 23.73
N ARG A 103 5.93 27.38 24.82
CA ARG A 103 5.44 27.05 26.16
C ARG A 103 4.10 27.74 26.36
N ILE A 104 3.09 26.99 26.79
CA ILE A 104 1.75 27.52 27.03
C ILE A 104 1.77 28.30 28.35
N PRO A 105 1.47 29.61 28.35
CA PRO A 105 1.37 30.39 29.58
C PRO A 105 0.25 29.85 30.47
N GLY A 106 0.50 29.83 31.79
CA GLY A 106 -0.38 29.22 32.79
C GLY A 106 -0.16 27.71 33.00
N LEU A 107 0.64 27.03 32.16
CA LEU A 107 1.02 25.62 32.32
C LEU A 107 2.48 25.44 32.74
N GLN A 108 3.03 26.36 33.54
CA GLN A 108 4.39 26.24 34.08
C GLN A 108 4.46 25.23 35.23
N ILE A 109 3.40 25.11 36.02
CA ILE A 109 3.25 24.16 37.13
C ILE A 109 2.22 23.12 36.72
N LEU A 110 2.60 21.85 36.73
CA LEU A 110 1.76 20.71 36.37
C LEU A 110 1.75 19.67 37.52
N PRO A 111 0.65 18.93 37.74
CA PRO A 111 -0.57 18.91 36.94
C PRO A 111 -1.44 20.17 37.10
N TYR A 112 -2.17 20.55 36.05
CA TYR A 112 -3.04 21.75 36.03
C TYR A 112 -4.44 21.40 35.52
N VAL A 113 -5.47 21.84 36.24
CA VAL A 113 -6.87 21.58 35.90
C VAL A 113 -7.33 22.56 34.81
N LEU A 114 -7.53 22.04 33.60
CA LEU A 114 -8.05 22.82 32.47
C LEU A 114 -9.56 22.98 32.54
N VAL A 115 -10.28 21.95 32.97
CA VAL A 115 -11.73 21.94 33.18
C VAL A 115 -12.04 21.18 34.47
N GLY A 116 -12.75 21.83 35.39
CA GLY A 116 -13.12 21.28 36.70
C GLY A 116 -14.44 20.49 36.69
N ASP A 117 -14.62 19.66 37.72
CA ASP A 117 -15.86 18.93 37.99
C ASP A 117 -16.65 19.60 39.13
N LYS A 118 -17.97 19.79 38.92
CA LYS A 118 -18.91 20.39 39.87
C LYS A 118 -18.94 19.69 41.23
N GLN A 119 -18.64 18.39 41.31
CA GLN A 119 -18.80 17.61 42.54
C GLN A 119 -17.57 17.61 43.47
N SER A 120 -16.40 18.03 42.96
CA SER A 120 -15.12 17.91 43.67
C SER A 120 -14.68 19.19 44.41
N GLY A 121 -15.45 20.27 44.31
CA GLY A 121 -15.02 21.61 44.77
C GLY A 121 -13.88 22.24 43.95
N GLN A 122 -13.25 21.49 43.03
CA GLN A 122 -12.22 22.00 42.11
C GLN A 122 -12.86 22.90 41.05
N GLY A 123 -13.08 24.17 41.41
CA GLY A 123 -13.69 25.19 40.54
C GLY A 123 -14.71 26.10 41.25
N GLU A 124 -15.07 25.84 42.51
CA GLU A 124 -16.06 26.64 43.25
C GLU A 124 -15.62 28.09 43.52
N ALA A 125 -14.32 28.41 43.37
CA ALA A 125 -13.80 29.77 43.47
C ALA A 125 -14.01 30.64 42.20
N GLY A 126 -14.69 30.13 41.16
CA GLY A 126 -15.02 30.90 39.96
C GLY A 126 -13.88 31.12 38.95
N GLU A 127 -12.71 30.54 39.18
CA GLU A 127 -11.52 30.75 38.34
C GLU A 127 -11.28 29.69 37.25
N ILE A 128 -11.99 28.55 37.23
CA ILE A 128 -11.73 27.43 36.31
C ILE A 128 -13.03 27.06 35.56
N PRO A 129 -13.00 26.86 34.23
CA PRO A 129 -14.19 26.44 33.47
C PRO A 129 -14.76 25.12 34.00
N ILE A 130 -16.07 25.09 34.19
CA ILE A 130 -16.80 23.89 34.64
C ILE A 130 -17.53 23.27 33.46
N SER A 131 -17.48 21.94 33.32
CA SER A 131 -18.27 21.22 32.32
C SER A 131 -19.73 21.08 32.76
N ASP A 132 -20.67 21.35 31.85
CA ASP A 132 -22.11 21.26 32.12
C ASP A 132 -22.54 19.83 32.51
N ASN A 133 -21.75 18.84 32.10
CA ASN A 133 -21.98 17.41 32.35
C ASN A 133 -21.15 16.83 33.51
N GLY A 134 -20.33 17.64 34.21
CA GLY A 134 -19.42 17.18 35.27
C GLY A 134 -18.14 16.49 34.78
N ASP A 135 -17.80 16.61 33.50
CA ASP A 135 -16.55 16.04 32.95
C ASP A 135 -15.35 16.97 33.23
N SER A 136 -14.19 16.40 33.53
CA SER A 136 -12.95 17.14 33.82
C SER A 136 -11.84 16.87 32.80
N MET A 137 -10.88 17.80 32.73
CA MET A 137 -9.64 17.63 31.96
C MET A 137 -8.46 18.25 32.68
N ILE A 138 -7.35 17.51 32.76
CA ILE A 138 -6.14 17.90 33.48
C ILE A 138 -4.94 17.79 32.53
N ALA A 139 -4.13 18.84 32.47
CA ALA A 139 -2.79 18.77 31.87
C ALA A 139 -1.84 18.16 32.90
N THR A 140 -1.17 17.06 32.59
CA THR A 140 -0.48 16.24 33.61
C THR A 140 1.02 16.48 33.65
N ASN A 141 1.67 16.56 32.49
CA ASN A 141 3.11 16.74 32.35
C ASN A 141 3.45 17.46 31.05
N VAL A 142 4.69 17.94 30.92
CA VAL A 142 5.23 18.57 29.71
C VAL A 142 6.60 18.00 29.36
N ASN A 143 6.81 17.68 28.08
CA ASN A 143 8.12 17.37 27.54
C ASN A 143 8.56 18.49 26.59
N ASN A 144 9.78 18.99 26.78
CA ASN A 144 10.38 20.03 25.93
C ASN A 144 11.33 19.37 24.94
N PHE A 145 10.96 19.41 23.66
CA PHE A 145 11.63 18.66 22.63
C PHE A 145 12.44 19.52 21.67
N LEU A 146 13.69 19.10 21.45
CA LEU A 146 14.55 19.53 20.36
C LEU A 146 14.41 18.62 19.13
N PRO A 147 14.88 19.03 17.94
CA PRO A 147 14.99 18.13 16.79
C PRO A 147 15.81 16.87 17.14
N PRO A 148 15.56 15.73 16.48
CA PRO A 148 16.32 14.50 16.73
C PRO A 148 17.83 14.74 16.61
N THR A 149 18.62 14.09 17.48
CA THR A 149 20.09 14.25 17.52
C THR A 149 20.74 14.02 16.16
N GLU A 150 20.21 13.08 15.38
CA GLU A 150 20.67 12.73 14.03
C GLU A 150 20.55 13.85 12.98
N MET A 151 19.69 14.84 13.23
CA MET A 151 19.51 16.04 12.40
C MET A 151 20.40 17.20 12.85
N GLN A 152 20.93 17.15 14.07
CA GLN A 152 21.82 18.17 14.61
C GLN A 152 23.23 17.91 14.07
N ASN A 153 23.85 18.85 13.36
CA ASN A 153 25.18 18.65 12.80
C ASN A 153 26.21 18.32 13.91
N ALA A 154 27.29 17.61 13.60
CA ALA A 154 28.35 17.31 14.58
C ALA A 154 28.95 18.58 15.23
N GLN A 155 29.02 19.69 14.48
CA GLN A 155 29.35 21.01 15.02
C GLN A 155 28.25 21.53 15.94
N THR A 156 26.97 21.42 15.59
CA THR A 156 25.86 21.81 16.45
C THR A 156 25.76 20.96 17.72
N ALA A 157 26.08 19.66 17.68
CA ALA A 157 26.08 18.79 18.85
C ALA A 157 27.24 19.08 19.81
N GLN A 158 28.43 19.44 19.29
CA GLN A 158 29.55 19.93 20.10
C GLN A 158 29.34 21.35 20.61
N THR A 159 28.70 22.22 19.81
CA THR A 159 28.30 23.56 20.23
C THR A 159 27.21 23.47 21.29
N VAL A 160 26.13 22.71 21.13
CA VAL A 160 25.10 22.49 22.18
C VAL A 160 25.74 21.97 23.48
N LYS A 161 26.69 21.03 23.41
CA LYS A 161 27.44 20.58 24.60
C LYS A 161 28.42 21.63 25.18
N LYS A 162 28.95 22.55 24.38
CA LYS A 162 29.82 23.66 24.81
C LYS A 162 29.04 24.89 25.27
N THR A 163 27.89 25.19 24.68
CA THR A 163 26.98 26.30 25.01
C THR A 163 26.25 26.03 26.32
N LEU A 164 25.93 24.76 26.62
CA LEU A 164 25.52 24.33 27.96
C LEU A 164 26.60 24.60 29.04
N LYS A 165 27.86 24.85 28.66
CA LYS A 165 28.98 25.19 29.55
C LYS A 165 29.50 26.63 29.43
N ALA A 166 29.07 27.38 28.42
CA ALA A 166 29.53 28.74 28.15
C ALA A 166 28.33 29.52 27.61
N GLY A 167 27.83 30.48 28.40
CA GLY A 167 26.62 31.28 28.15
C GLY A 167 26.69 32.20 26.94
N ASN A 168 27.02 31.67 25.76
CA ASN A 168 26.98 32.38 24.49
C ASN A 168 25.59 32.25 23.88
N LEU A 169 24.88 33.39 23.84
CA LEU A 169 23.50 33.55 23.39
C LEU A 169 23.16 32.81 22.09
N SER A 170 22.23 31.87 22.17
CA SER A 170 21.49 31.35 21.02
C SER A 170 20.04 31.83 21.09
N MET A 171 19.73 33.00 20.49
CA MET A 171 18.38 33.57 20.55
C MET A 171 17.36 32.77 19.74
N ASP A 172 16.28 32.30 20.37
CA ASP A 172 15.14 31.70 19.66
C ASP A 172 14.63 32.69 18.62
N ARG A 173 14.62 32.28 17.34
CA ARG A 173 14.16 33.13 16.23
C ARG A 173 12.63 33.25 16.21
N ARG A 174 11.99 33.20 17.38
CA ARG A 174 10.56 33.42 17.62
C ARG A 174 10.39 34.58 18.59
N CYS A 175 9.29 35.29 18.40
CA CYS A 175 8.86 36.36 19.31
C CYS A 175 8.26 35.75 20.59
N SER A 176 8.41 36.42 21.74
CA SER A 176 7.88 35.92 23.03
C SER A 176 6.36 35.94 23.09
N SER A 177 5.77 36.91 22.42
CA SER A 177 4.33 37.16 22.44
C SER A 177 3.64 36.67 21.16
N CYS A 178 4.35 35.99 20.25
CA CYS A 178 3.71 35.39 19.09
C CYS A 178 4.38 34.11 18.62
N THR A 179 3.60 33.24 18.01
CA THR A 179 4.04 31.93 17.50
C THR A 179 4.78 32.05 16.16
N THR A 180 5.27 33.21 15.75
CA THR A 180 5.93 33.39 14.45
C THR A 180 7.43 33.11 14.59
N ALA A 181 7.96 32.20 13.77
CA ALA A 181 9.40 32.01 13.63
C ALA A 181 9.93 32.72 12.38
N PHE A 182 11.16 33.22 12.50
CA PHE A 182 11.83 34.03 11.50
C PHE A 182 13.06 33.32 10.96
N LYS A 183 13.38 33.60 9.70
CA LYS A 183 14.52 32.99 9.03
C LYS A 183 15.82 33.45 9.67
N ASP A 184 15.94 34.72 10.02
CA ASP A 184 17.09 35.33 10.67
C ASP A 184 16.70 36.34 11.76
N VAL A 185 17.71 36.85 12.47
CA VAL A 185 17.52 37.80 13.58
C VAL A 185 17.02 39.15 13.07
N THR A 186 17.43 39.56 11.87
CA THR A 186 17.01 40.83 11.26
C THR A 186 15.50 40.85 11.03
N ASP A 187 14.96 39.75 10.49
CA ASP A 187 13.52 39.57 10.29
C ASP A 187 12.74 39.58 11.62
N LEU A 188 13.25 38.88 12.64
CA LEU A 188 12.65 38.88 13.99
C LEU A 188 12.64 40.29 14.59
N MET A 189 13.78 40.98 14.58
CA MET A 189 13.91 42.32 15.18
C MET A 189 13.04 43.34 14.44
N SER A 190 12.94 43.24 13.11
CA SER A 190 12.03 44.04 12.31
C SER A 190 10.56 43.78 12.69
N HIS A 191 10.15 42.52 12.80
CA HIS A 191 8.82 42.16 13.27
C HIS A 191 8.53 42.69 14.68
N CYS A 192 9.43 42.45 15.64
CA CYS A 192 9.32 42.91 17.02
C CYS A 192 9.20 44.43 17.10
N LYS A 193 10.02 45.17 16.33
CA LYS A 193 9.96 46.64 16.25
C LYS A 193 8.63 47.16 15.70
N ILE A 194 8.06 46.50 14.69
CA ILE A 194 6.77 46.89 14.09
C ILE A 194 5.61 46.53 15.01
N GLN A 195 5.68 45.38 15.70
CA GLN A 195 4.59 44.88 16.54
C GLN A 195 4.65 45.37 17.99
N GLY A 196 5.74 46.00 18.40
CA GLY A 196 5.96 46.42 19.79
C GLY A 196 6.17 45.24 20.76
N HIS A 197 6.65 44.10 20.26
CA HIS A 197 6.88 42.89 21.07
C HIS A 197 8.39 42.68 21.29
N MET A 198 8.75 41.82 22.24
CA MET A 198 10.13 41.43 22.50
C MET A 198 10.45 40.03 21.93
N PRO A 199 11.70 39.76 21.52
CA PRO A 199 12.14 38.43 21.13
C PRO A 199 12.33 37.52 22.37
N VAL A 200 12.27 36.20 22.17
CA VAL A 200 12.52 35.23 23.27
C VAL A 200 14.01 35.14 23.57
N TYR A 201 14.37 35.28 24.85
CA TYR A 201 15.72 35.07 25.39
C TYR A 201 15.77 33.80 26.26
N GLU A 202 16.97 33.25 26.48
CA GLU A 202 17.25 31.88 26.96
C GLU A 202 16.93 31.60 28.47
N GLN A 203 16.25 32.51 29.18
CA GLN A 203 16.21 32.52 30.66
C GLN A 203 15.27 31.51 31.35
N ASP A 204 14.57 30.64 30.62
CA ASP A 204 13.70 29.61 31.22
C ASP A 204 14.30 28.19 31.04
N VAL A 205 15.23 27.82 31.91
CA VAL A 205 15.86 26.49 31.87
C VAL A 205 14.89 25.41 32.37
N VAL A 206 14.28 24.69 31.43
CA VAL A 206 13.74 23.34 31.66
C VAL A 206 14.59 22.37 30.86
N GLU A 207 14.86 21.18 31.39
CA GLU A 207 15.72 20.18 30.73
C GLU A 207 15.18 19.85 29.33
N GLU A 208 15.89 20.30 28.28
CA GLU A 208 15.53 20.07 26.88
C GLU A 208 16.04 18.70 26.43
N VAL A 209 15.18 17.91 25.80
CA VAL A 209 15.52 16.54 25.38
C VAL A 209 15.37 16.40 23.86
N PRO A 210 16.30 15.76 23.14
CA PRO A 210 16.10 15.45 21.73
C PRO A 210 14.88 14.55 21.53
N ALA A 211 13.97 14.95 20.63
CA ALA A 211 12.82 14.13 20.28
C ALA A 211 13.23 12.83 19.59
N THR A 212 12.42 11.78 19.79
CA THR A 212 12.45 10.63 18.89
C THR A 212 12.02 11.06 17.48
N ASN A 213 12.47 10.31 16.46
CA ASN A 213 12.02 10.54 15.08
C ASN A 213 10.48 10.50 14.96
N GLU A 214 9.81 9.66 15.74
CA GLU A 214 8.35 9.52 15.74
C GLU A 214 7.64 10.74 16.33
N SER A 215 8.05 11.19 17.52
CA SER A 215 7.47 12.38 18.16
C SER A 215 7.69 13.64 17.32
N PHE A 216 8.90 13.79 16.77
CA PHE A 216 9.23 14.92 15.89
C PHE A 216 8.38 14.92 14.61
N LEU A 217 8.30 13.78 13.91
CA LEU A 217 7.46 13.67 12.71
C LEU A 217 5.96 13.79 13.02
N SER A 218 5.51 13.37 14.20
CA SER A 218 4.13 13.57 14.65
C SER A 218 3.81 15.06 14.73
N PHE A 219 4.66 15.84 15.41
CA PHE A 219 4.52 17.30 15.47
C PHE A 219 4.48 17.93 14.08
N CYS A 220 5.47 17.64 13.23
CA CYS A 220 5.54 18.21 11.88
C CYS A 220 4.31 17.88 11.02
N ASN A 221 3.82 16.64 11.08
CA ASN A 221 2.68 16.21 10.27
C ASN A 221 1.35 16.75 10.78
N VAL A 222 1.19 16.96 12.08
CA VAL A 222 -0.01 17.62 12.63
C VAL A 222 -0.02 19.12 12.25
N ALA A 223 1.13 19.79 12.31
CA ALA A 223 1.27 21.16 11.82
C ALA A 223 0.97 21.26 10.31
N LEU A 224 1.51 20.34 9.50
CA LEU A 224 1.20 20.22 8.07
C LEU A 224 -0.29 20.01 7.82
N GLN A 225 -0.93 19.16 8.62
CA GLN A 225 -2.35 18.88 8.48
C GLN A 225 -3.20 20.12 8.72
N ARG A 226 -2.86 20.92 9.74
CA ARG A 226 -3.54 22.17 10.00
C ARG A 226 -3.32 23.18 8.86
N ALA A 227 -2.09 23.29 8.34
CA ALA A 227 -1.74 24.19 7.25
C ALA A 227 -2.48 23.83 5.94
N MET A 228 -2.51 22.56 5.58
CA MET A 228 -3.22 22.07 4.38
C MET A 228 -4.74 22.23 4.51
N GLY A 229 -5.27 22.01 5.72
CA GLY A 229 -6.71 22.11 6.01
C GLY A 229 -7.30 23.51 5.83
N GLU A 230 -6.48 24.57 5.77
CA GLU A 230 -6.96 25.93 5.47
C GLU A 230 -7.44 26.11 4.02
N ARG A 231 -6.98 25.25 3.10
CA ARG A 231 -7.26 25.38 1.65
C ARG A 231 -7.91 24.16 1.04
N MET A 232 -7.59 22.98 1.54
CA MET A 232 -8.07 21.73 0.96
C MET A 232 -8.83 20.88 1.97
N PRO A 233 -10.01 20.35 1.59
CA PRO A 233 -10.67 19.33 2.40
C PRO A 233 -9.82 18.07 2.44
N ARG A 234 -9.78 17.47 3.63
CA ARG A 234 -9.08 16.21 3.88
C ARG A 234 -10.02 15.02 3.71
N TRP A 235 -9.57 14.00 3.01
CA TRP A 235 -10.22 12.69 2.91
C TRP A 235 -9.22 11.60 3.30
N GLY A 236 -9.39 11.07 4.51
CA GLY A 236 -8.45 10.12 5.09
C GLY A 236 -7.11 10.81 5.36
N ARG A 237 -6.03 10.34 4.73
CA ARG A 237 -4.70 10.97 4.82
C ARG A 237 -4.40 11.92 3.66
N ASP A 238 -5.27 11.99 2.65
CA ASP A 238 -5.05 12.78 1.46
C ASP A 238 -5.87 14.08 1.49
N TYR A 239 -5.43 15.09 0.75
CA TYR A 239 -6.13 16.35 0.52
C TYR A 239 -6.74 16.34 -0.87
N ILE A 240 -8.00 16.73 -1.02
CA ILE A 240 -8.70 16.61 -2.29
C ILE A 240 -8.98 17.99 -2.85
N ASP A 241 -8.88 18.11 -4.17
CA ASP A 241 -9.43 19.24 -4.91
C ASP A 241 -10.87 18.91 -5.35
N PRO A 242 -11.91 19.46 -4.68
CA PRO A 242 -13.29 19.15 -5.01
C PRO A 242 -13.70 19.62 -6.41
N LYS A 243 -13.01 20.64 -6.95
CA LYS A 243 -13.29 21.20 -8.28
C LYS A 243 -12.79 20.32 -9.41
N SER A 244 -11.87 19.40 -9.11
CA SER A 244 -11.30 18.47 -10.08
C SER A 244 -12.18 17.25 -10.41
N GLN A 245 -13.42 17.22 -9.91
CA GLN A 245 -14.33 16.10 -10.12
C GLN A 245 -14.57 15.86 -11.62
N LYS A 246 -14.29 14.64 -12.08
CA LYS A 246 -14.59 14.22 -13.45
C LYS A 246 -15.18 12.82 -13.46
N GLU A 247 -16.24 12.61 -14.24
CA GLU A 247 -16.77 11.28 -14.49
C GLU A 247 -15.83 10.51 -15.43
N ALA A 248 -15.49 9.27 -15.07
CA ALA A 248 -14.62 8.43 -15.87
C ALA A 248 -15.40 7.74 -16.98
N THR A 249 -14.84 7.76 -18.19
CA THR A 249 -15.40 7.11 -19.37
C THR A 249 -14.46 6.05 -19.93
N ASP A 250 -15.03 5.07 -20.63
CA ASP A 250 -14.26 4.11 -21.42
C ASP A 250 -13.72 4.75 -22.72
N LYS A 251 -13.01 3.96 -23.53
CA LYS A 251 -12.44 4.43 -24.80
C LYS A 251 -13.50 4.88 -25.82
N GLN A 252 -14.76 4.47 -25.65
CA GLN A 252 -15.90 4.81 -26.49
C GLN A 252 -16.70 5.99 -25.90
N GLY A 253 -16.24 6.60 -24.81
CA GLY A 253 -16.92 7.71 -24.16
C GLY A 253 -18.09 7.29 -23.25
N ARG A 254 -18.31 5.99 -23.02
CA ARG A 254 -19.39 5.51 -22.14
C ARG A 254 -18.98 5.64 -20.68
N SER A 255 -19.90 6.05 -19.82
CA SER A 255 -19.65 6.17 -18.37
C SER A 255 -19.22 4.84 -17.75
N LEU A 256 -18.20 4.89 -16.90
CA LEU A 256 -17.74 3.78 -16.05
C LEU A 256 -18.44 3.77 -14.68
N GLY A 257 -19.39 4.68 -14.44
CA GLY A 257 -20.13 4.76 -13.18
C GLY A 257 -19.29 5.21 -11.98
N VAL A 258 -18.20 5.95 -12.22
CA VAL A 258 -17.32 6.48 -11.17
C VAL A 258 -16.87 7.91 -11.45
N ASN A 259 -16.77 8.70 -10.39
CA ASN A 259 -16.15 10.02 -10.38
C ASN A 259 -14.74 9.93 -9.82
N ILE A 260 -13.82 10.66 -10.44
CA ILE A 260 -12.41 10.75 -10.07
C ILE A 260 -12.12 12.17 -9.60
N TYR A 261 -11.38 12.29 -8.50
CA TYR A 261 -10.87 13.55 -7.97
C TYR A 261 -9.34 13.51 -7.95
N ARG A 262 -8.72 14.65 -8.29
CA ARG A 262 -7.32 14.92 -7.96
C ARG A 262 -7.19 15.03 -6.45
N ALA A 263 -6.21 14.32 -5.91
CA ALA A 263 -5.88 14.30 -4.50
C ALA A 263 -4.38 14.38 -4.30
N PHE A 264 -3.95 14.86 -3.14
CA PHE A 264 -2.56 15.09 -2.80
C PHE A 264 -2.26 14.39 -1.49
N SER A 265 -1.29 13.48 -1.52
CA SER A 265 -0.69 12.89 -0.33
C SER A 265 0.49 13.78 0.06
N CYS A 266 0.39 14.43 1.21
CA CYS A 266 1.44 15.31 1.74
C CYS A 266 1.85 14.79 3.13
N GLU A 267 3.12 14.44 3.29
CA GLU A 267 3.64 13.89 4.55
C GLU A 267 5.10 14.30 4.73
N PHE A 268 5.42 14.81 5.92
CA PHE A 268 6.80 14.99 6.37
C PHE A 268 7.40 13.65 6.75
N GLY A 269 8.62 13.40 6.26
CA GLY A 269 9.45 12.27 6.63
C GLY A 269 10.91 12.68 6.77
N LEU A 270 11.74 11.75 7.21
CA LEU A 270 13.18 11.95 7.36
C LEU A 270 13.93 11.17 6.29
N ALA A 271 14.90 11.80 5.64
CA ALA A 271 15.71 11.18 4.61
C ALA A 271 17.16 11.72 4.61
N ARG A 272 18.08 10.93 4.06
CA ARG A 272 19.49 11.31 3.84
C ARG A 272 19.86 11.14 2.37
N LYS A 273 20.77 11.97 1.84
CA LYS A 273 21.33 11.79 0.47
C LYS A 273 22.29 10.59 0.38
N ALA A 274 23.01 10.34 1.47
CA ALA A 274 23.90 9.20 1.64
C ALA A 274 23.66 8.63 3.04
N PHE A 275 23.91 7.33 3.23
CA PHE A 275 23.51 6.66 4.48
C PHE A 275 24.30 7.18 5.69
N THR A 276 25.55 7.58 5.46
CA THR A 276 26.44 8.23 6.44
C THR A 276 26.27 9.77 6.49
N GLY A 277 25.45 10.35 5.61
CA GLY A 277 25.22 11.81 5.54
C GLY A 277 24.23 12.31 6.58
N PRO A 278 24.01 13.63 6.71
CA PRO A 278 23.09 14.21 7.69
C PRO A 278 21.63 13.86 7.40
N LEU A 279 20.82 13.74 8.45
CA LEU A 279 19.37 13.56 8.35
C LEU A 279 18.68 14.89 8.07
N SER A 280 17.78 14.90 7.10
CA SER A 280 17.03 16.09 6.73
C SER A 280 15.52 15.82 6.79
N LEU A 281 14.77 16.84 7.19
CA LEU A 281 13.32 16.85 7.09
C LEU A 281 12.93 17.08 5.63
N CYS A 282 12.03 16.24 5.10
CA CYS A 282 11.57 16.31 3.73
C CYS A 282 10.05 16.22 3.69
N LEU A 283 9.40 17.12 2.96
CA LEU A 283 7.99 17.02 2.63
C LEU A 283 7.83 16.19 1.35
N THR A 284 7.23 15.01 1.46
CA THR A 284 6.85 14.22 0.28
C THR A 284 5.48 14.68 -0.20
N VAL A 285 5.39 15.10 -1.47
CA VAL A 285 4.12 15.43 -2.13
C VAL A 285 3.89 14.44 -3.26
N ASP A 286 2.76 13.72 -3.24
CA ASP A 286 2.39 12.78 -4.30
C ASP A 286 0.97 13.01 -4.82
N LEU A 287 0.83 13.13 -6.14
CA LEU A 287 -0.45 13.24 -6.82
C LEU A 287 -1.14 11.86 -6.86
N ARG A 288 -2.36 11.82 -6.32
CA ARG A 288 -3.22 10.65 -6.16
C ARG A 288 -4.57 10.91 -6.84
N ALA A 289 -5.26 9.83 -7.15
CA ALA A 289 -6.63 9.86 -7.64
C ALA A 289 -7.54 9.21 -6.59
N LYS A 290 -8.62 9.90 -6.21
CA LYS A 290 -9.69 9.35 -5.37
C LYS A 290 -10.87 9.01 -6.25
N VAL A 291 -11.36 7.77 -6.15
CA VAL A 291 -12.44 7.25 -6.98
C VAL A 291 -13.65 6.99 -6.11
N ILE A 292 -14.81 7.49 -6.53
CA ILE A 292 -16.10 7.26 -5.87
C ILE A 292 -17.11 6.79 -6.90
N ARG A 293 -18.04 5.91 -6.53
CA ARG A 293 -19.12 5.48 -7.43
C ARG A 293 -20.15 6.60 -7.62
N THR A 294 -20.70 6.70 -8.82
CA THR A 294 -21.81 7.62 -9.13
C THR A 294 -23.12 7.08 -8.55
N LYS A 295 -23.38 5.78 -8.71
CA LYS A 295 -24.55 5.09 -8.14
C LYS A 295 -24.54 5.16 -6.61
N SER A 296 -25.67 5.59 -6.04
CA SER A 296 -25.89 5.56 -4.59
C SER A 296 -26.44 4.20 -4.13
N LEU A 297 -26.46 3.97 -2.82
CA LEU A 297 -27.10 2.80 -2.23
C LEU A 297 -28.59 2.72 -2.62
N LEU A 298 -29.27 3.87 -2.75
CA LEU A 298 -30.65 3.91 -3.24
C LEU A 298 -30.80 3.27 -4.64
N HIS A 299 -29.86 3.51 -5.56
CA HIS A 299 -29.90 2.89 -6.89
C HIS A 299 -29.78 1.37 -6.79
N ASN A 300 -28.85 0.88 -5.97
CA ASN A 300 -28.69 -0.55 -5.78
C ASN A 300 -29.91 -1.21 -5.14
N LEU A 301 -30.55 -0.54 -4.18
CA LEU A 301 -31.77 -1.04 -3.55
C LEU A 301 -32.96 -1.06 -4.53
N ALA A 302 -33.07 -0.06 -5.40
CA ALA A 302 -34.06 -0.04 -6.48
C ALA A 302 -33.83 -1.18 -7.48
N GLU A 303 -32.58 -1.42 -7.89
CA GLU A 303 -32.22 -2.58 -8.74
C GLU A 303 -32.58 -3.91 -8.06
N MET A 304 -32.32 -4.05 -6.75
CA MET A 304 -32.71 -5.25 -5.99
C MET A 304 -34.23 -5.45 -5.89
N ALA A 305 -35.00 -4.37 -5.97
CA ALA A 305 -36.46 -4.38 -5.94
C ALA A 305 -37.09 -4.46 -7.35
N ASN A 306 -36.28 -4.52 -8.42
CA ASN A 306 -36.73 -4.40 -9.81
C ASN A 306 -37.58 -3.13 -10.06
N ALA A 307 -37.24 -2.02 -9.41
CA ALA A 307 -37.96 -0.76 -9.55
C ALA A 307 -37.37 0.10 -10.67
N ASN A 308 -38.24 0.61 -11.55
CA ASN A 308 -37.85 1.49 -12.66
C ASN A 308 -37.65 2.96 -12.23
N THR A 309 -38.12 3.34 -11.04
CA THR A 309 -38.06 4.72 -10.55
C THR A 309 -37.64 4.77 -9.08
N LEU A 310 -36.69 5.65 -8.76
CA LEU A 310 -36.09 5.79 -7.43
C LEU A 310 -37.02 6.44 -6.40
N SER A 311 -38.02 7.20 -6.84
CA SER A 311 -38.95 7.94 -5.97
C SER A 311 -40.08 7.10 -5.38
N GLN A 312 -40.35 5.91 -5.92
CA GLN A 312 -41.48 5.05 -5.50
C GLN A 312 -41.08 3.57 -5.40
N VAL A 313 -39.91 3.29 -4.82
CA VAL A 313 -39.46 1.92 -4.63
C VAL A 313 -40.28 1.24 -3.54
N LYS A 314 -41.05 0.21 -3.90
CA LYS A 314 -41.75 -0.67 -2.94
C LYS A 314 -40.86 -1.87 -2.64
N TYR A 315 -40.61 -2.12 -1.36
CA TYR A 315 -39.78 -3.24 -0.91
C TYR A 315 -40.65 -4.35 -0.33
N SER A 316 -40.62 -5.53 -0.95
CA SER A 316 -41.22 -6.73 -0.34
C SER A 316 -40.37 -7.23 0.84
N ALA A 317 -40.95 -8.01 1.75
CA ALA A 317 -40.22 -8.59 2.89
C ALA A 317 -38.99 -9.41 2.44
N GLN A 318 -39.08 -10.10 1.31
CA GLN A 318 -37.96 -10.85 0.72
C GLN A 318 -36.82 -9.93 0.29
N VAL A 319 -37.13 -8.81 -0.36
CA VAL A 319 -36.12 -7.82 -0.79
C VAL A 319 -35.47 -7.13 0.41
N ILE A 320 -36.27 -6.78 1.44
CA ILE A 320 -35.75 -6.20 2.70
C ILE A 320 -34.75 -7.15 3.36
N ASN A 321 -35.12 -8.42 3.51
CA ASN A 321 -34.24 -9.43 4.12
C ASN A 321 -32.96 -9.62 3.31
N LYS A 322 -33.07 -9.69 1.97
CA LYS A 322 -31.91 -9.77 1.08
C LYS A 322 -31.00 -8.54 1.20
N ALA A 323 -31.58 -7.34 1.26
CA ALA A 323 -30.84 -6.10 1.43
C ALA A 323 -30.11 -6.05 2.78
N LYS A 324 -30.79 -6.36 3.89
CA LYS A 324 -30.15 -6.38 5.21
C LYS A 324 -28.98 -7.37 5.26
N ARG A 325 -29.12 -8.57 4.68
CA ARG A 325 -28.02 -9.55 4.58
C ARG A 325 -26.84 -9.06 3.73
N SER A 326 -27.13 -8.35 2.64
CA SER A 326 -26.11 -7.90 1.69
C SER A 326 -25.34 -6.66 2.16
N TRP A 327 -25.99 -5.79 2.95
CA TRP A 327 -25.47 -4.45 3.26
C TRP A 327 -25.07 -4.25 4.72
N LYS A 328 -25.62 -5.00 5.68
CA LYS A 328 -25.20 -4.88 7.08
C LYS A 328 -23.72 -5.23 7.22
N GLY A 329 -22.99 -4.38 7.93
CA GLY A 329 -21.54 -4.46 8.08
C GLY A 329 -20.75 -3.90 6.91
N GLU A 330 -21.36 -3.59 5.76
CA GLU A 330 -20.60 -3.07 4.62
C GLU A 330 -20.03 -1.68 4.88
N ILE A 331 -18.84 -1.42 4.30
CA ILE A 331 -18.23 -0.09 4.37
C ILE A 331 -18.74 0.70 3.17
N VAL A 332 -19.38 1.82 3.47
CA VAL A 332 -19.90 2.75 2.48
C VAL A 332 -19.26 4.11 2.63
N ILE A 333 -19.23 4.87 1.53
CA ILE A 333 -18.71 6.23 1.49
C ILE A 333 -19.91 7.16 1.45
N CYS A 334 -19.96 8.12 2.38
CA CYS A 334 -20.94 9.18 2.31
C CYS A 334 -20.49 10.27 1.32
N LYS A 335 -21.34 10.62 0.36
CA LYS A 335 -20.99 11.48 -0.76
C LYS A 335 -20.75 12.94 -0.36
N TYR A 336 -21.29 13.42 0.77
CA TYR A 336 -21.14 14.82 1.16
C TYR A 336 -19.85 15.10 1.95
N ASP A 337 -19.54 14.30 2.98
CA ASP A 337 -18.34 14.47 3.81
C ASP A 337 -17.17 13.58 3.38
N LYS A 338 -17.44 12.68 2.43
CA LYS A 338 -16.49 11.71 1.89
C LYS A 338 -15.90 10.75 2.93
N ARG A 339 -16.59 10.56 4.05
CA ARG A 339 -16.16 9.63 5.10
C ARG A 339 -16.69 8.23 4.83
N CYS A 340 -15.89 7.26 5.25
CA CYS A 340 -16.28 5.86 5.21
C CYS A 340 -16.99 5.51 6.52
N TYR A 341 -18.14 4.85 6.41
CA TYR A 341 -18.93 4.39 7.54
C TYR A 341 -19.26 2.90 7.39
N SER A 342 -19.40 2.18 8.49
CA SER A 342 -19.90 0.80 8.49
C SER A 342 -21.41 0.82 8.66
N ILE A 343 -22.16 0.17 7.79
CA ILE A 343 -23.62 0.04 7.95
C ILE A 343 -23.92 -0.86 9.15
N VAL A 344 -24.81 -0.39 10.03
CA VAL A 344 -25.37 -1.13 11.17
C VAL A 344 -26.71 -1.73 10.79
N ASP A 345 -27.61 -0.93 10.17
CA ASP A 345 -28.92 -1.39 9.70
C ASP A 345 -29.46 -0.52 8.55
N LEU A 346 -30.51 -1.02 7.91
CA LEU A 346 -31.35 -0.33 6.94
C LEU A 346 -32.79 -0.25 7.51
N ILE A 347 -33.27 0.96 7.75
CA ILE A 347 -34.55 1.27 8.40
C ILE A 347 -35.57 1.61 7.30
N PHE A 348 -36.35 0.62 6.87
CA PHE A 348 -37.26 0.73 5.73
C PHE A 348 -38.60 1.42 6.03
N ASP A 349 -38.97 1.53 7.30
CA ASP A 349 -40.16 2.25 7.77
C ASP A 349 -39.94 3.77 7.88
N LYS A 350 -38.71 4.25 7.68
CA LYS A 350 -38.34 5.66 7.74
C LYS A 350 -37.68 6.15 6.46
N SER A 351 -37.86 7.44 6.18
CA SER A 351 -37.23 8.20 5.11
C SER A 351 -36.56 9.45 5.68
N PRO A 352 -35.75 10.18 4.89
CA PRO A 352 -35.19 11.46 5.32
C PRO A 352 -36.24 12.46 5.84
N THR A 353 -37.44 12.47 5.27
CA THR A 353 -38.55 13.32 5.72
C THR A 353 -39.15 12.84 7.05
N THR A 354 -39.23 11.52 7.28
CA THR A 354 -39.93 10.98 8.47
C THR A 354 -39.03 10.67 9.67
N MET A 355 -37.70 10.67 9.48
CA MET A 355 -36.75 10.42 10.56
C MET A 355 -36.27 11.74 11.20
N PRO A 356 -36.54 11.98 12.50
CA PRO A 356 -36.02 13.16 13.18
C PRO A 356 -34.52 13.03 13.46
N VAL A 357 -33.81 14.16 13.47
CA VAL A 357 -32.43 14.23 13.94
C VAL A 357 -32.44 14.39 15.47
N PRO A 358 -31.76 13.52 16.23
CA PRO A 358 -31.65 13.67 17.68
C PRO A 358 -31.18 15.08 18.07
N ASP A 359 -31.79 15.63 19.12
CA ASP A 359 -31.43 16.92 19.75
C ASP A 359 -31.68 18.18 18.90
N LEU A 360 -32.17 18.05 17.65
CA LEU A 360 -32.38 19.19 16.75
C LEU A 360 -33.84 19.43 16.35
N GLY A 361 -34.77 18.54 16.72
CA GLY A 361 -36.22 18.73 16.49
C GLY A 361 -36.64 18.88 15.03
N MET A 362 -35.80 18.49 14.07
CA MET A 362 -36.04 18.63 12.62
C MET A 362 -35.85 17.30 11.91
N SER A 363 -36.44 17.15 10.72
CA SER A 363 -36.23 15.97 9.89
C SER A 363 -34.80 15.91 9.33
N HIS A 364 -34.34 14.73 8.89
CA HIS A 364 -33.07 14.63 8.17
C HIS A 364 -33.11 15.40 6.85
N ALA A 365 -34.24 15.45 6.15
CA ALA A 365 -34.40 16.26 4.94
C ALA A 365 -34.19 17.76 5.20
N ASP A 366 -34.76 18.29 6.29
CA ASP A 366 -34.57 19.68 6.72
C ASP A 366 -33.13 19.93 7.16
N TYR A 367 -32.54 19.00 7.91
CA TYR A 367 -31.15 19.11 8.33
C TYR A 367 -30.18 19.20 7.14
N PHE A 368 -30.34 18.35 6.13
CA PHE A 368 -29.48 18.39 4.93
C PHE A 368 -29.67 19.70 4.16
N THR A 369 -30.91 20.17 4.05
CA THR A 369 -31.21 21.42 3.34
C THR A 369 -30.69 22.65 4.10
N GLN A 370 -31.05 22.80 5.38
CA GLN A 370 -30.77 23.99 6.19
C GLN A 370 -29.34 24.01 6.74
N LYS A 371 -28.82 22.89 7.26
CA LYS A 371 -27.50 22.84 7.92
C LYS A 371 -26.39 22.41 6.96
N LYS A 372 -26.66 21.51 6.01
CA LYS A 372 -25.64 21.05 5.03
C LYS A 372 -25.70 21.78 3.69
N LYS A 373 -26.75 22.57 3.43
CA LYS A 373 -26.97 23.26 2.14
C LYS A 373 -27.02 22.28 0.96
N ILE A 374 -27.59 21.10 1.18
CA ILE A 374 -27.76 20.04 0.18
C ILE A 374 -29.25 19.71 0.10
N LYS A 375 -29.87 19.99 -1.05
CA LYS A 375 -31.25 19.58 -1.33
C LYS A 375 -31.25 18.11 -1.76
N LEU A 376 -31.93 17.27 -0.99
CA LEU A 376 -32.12 15.85 -1.33
C LEU A 376 -33.07 15.74 -2.53
N GLU A 377 -32.76 14.86 -3.49
CA GLU A 377 -33.59 14.64 -4.68
C GLU A 377 -34.74 13.69 -4.36
N TYR A 378 -34.50 12.72 -3.46
CA TYR A 378 -35.45 11.69 -3.04
C TYR A 378 -35.67 11.72 -1.51
N PRO A 379 -36.15 12.83 -0.91
CA PRO A 379 -36.30 12.96 0.54
C PRO A 379 -37.32 11.98 1.14
N ASN A 380 -38.25 11.47 0.33
CA ASN A 380 -39.28 10.52 0.76
C ASN A 380 -38.89 9.05 0.55
N ALA A 381 -37.76 8.75 -0.08
CA ALA A 381 -37.37 7.37 -0.39
C ALA A 381 -36.80 6.64 0.83
N PRO A 382 -37.38 5.50 1.25
CA PRO A 382 -36.76 4.61 2.23
C PRO A 382 -35.68 3.73 1.59
N PRO A 383 -34.78 3.11 2.37
CA PRO A 383 -34.64 3.17 3.84
C PRO A 383 -33.70 4.29 4.31
N MET A 384 -33.82 4.69 5.57
CA MET A 384 -32.72 5.38 6.27
C MET A 384 -31.56 4.41 6.56
N VAL A 385 -30.32 4.85 6.30
CA VAL A 385 -29.12 4.03 6.49
C VAL A 385 -28.54 4.32 7.87
N ALA A 386 -28.64 3.37 8.79
CA ALA A 386 -28.00 3.45 10.09
C ALA A 386 -26.54 3.02 9.95
N VAL A 387 -25.60 3.88 10.34
CA VAL A 387 -24.17 3.63 10.25
C VAL A 387 -23.46 3.86 11.57
N LEU A 388 -22.33 3.19 11.75
CA LEU A 388 -21.52 3.28 12.95
C LEU A 388 -20.71 4.59 12.94
N GLY A 389 -21.01 5.45 13.90
CA GLY A 389 -20.24 6.64 14.24
C GLY A 389 -19.06 6.34 15.16
N ARG A 390 -18.44 7.39 15.70
CA ARG A 390 -17.38 7.24 16.71
C ARG A 390 -18.02 6.82 18.05
N ASN A 391 -17.36 5.97 18.82
CA ASN A 391 -17.82 5.46 20.12
C ASN A 391 -19.11 4.62 20.05
N ASN A 392 -19.30 3.84 18.98
CA ASN A 392 -20.50 3.03 18.76
C ASN A 392 -21.83 3.82 18.70
N SER A 393 -21.80 5.14 18.50
CA SER A 393 -23.03 5.92 18.25
C SER A 393 -23.62 5.57 16.88
N THR A 394 -24.94 5.48 16.77
CA THR A 394 -25.60 5.30 15.46
C THR A 394 -25.81 6.65 14.78
N ILE A 395 -25.38 6.78 13.53
CA ILE A 395 -25.62 7.95 12.67
C ILE A 395 -26.60 7.51 11.57
N TYR A 396 -27.60 8.33 11.26
CA TYR A 396 -28.54 8.04 10.17
C TYR A 396 -28.21 8.88 8.94
N LEU A 397 -28.12 8.22 7.78
CA LEU A 397 -27.77 8.84 6.50
C LEU A 397 -28.86 8.54 5.45
N PRO A 398 -29.24 9.53 4.61
CA PRO A 398 -30.08 9.28 3.44
C PRO A 398 -29.42 8.29 2.47
N PRO A 399 -30.17 7.33 1.89
CA PRO A 399 -29.61 6.30 1.02
C PRO A 399 -29.07 6.87 -0.30
N GLU A 400 -29.57 8.02 -0.75
CA GLU A 400 -29.03 8.75 -1.90
C GLU A 400 -27.64 9.36 -1.67
N MET A 401 -27.30 9.65 -0.41
CA MET A 401 -26.01 10.23 -0.01
C MET A 401 -24.96 9.16 0.30
N VAL A 402 -25.31 7.88 0.20
CA VAL A 402 -24.42 6.76 0.51
C VAL A 402 -24.04 6.06 -0.79
N CYS A 403 -22.79 5.63 -0.94
CA CYS A 403 -22.37 4.79 -2.06
C CYS A 403 -21.42 3.67 -1.60
N ILE A 404 -21.37 2.59 -2.38
CA ILE A 404 -20.52 1.43 -2.06
C ILE A 404 -19.04 1.83 -2.19
N ASN A 405 -18.22 1.38 -1.25
CA ASN A 405 -16.77 1.53 -1.34
C ASN A 405 -16.14 0.58 -2.38
N GLU A 406 -16.69 -0.63 -2.55
CA GLU A 406 -16.17 -1.59 -3.52
C GLU A 406 -16.50 -1.20 -4.96
N LEU A 407 -15.46 -1.12 -5.79
CA LEU A 407 -15.57 -0.87 -7.22
C LEU A 407 -15.89 -2.15 -7.99
N ASP A 408 -16.64 -2.01 -9.09
CA ASP A 408 -16.92 -3.14 -9.97
C ASP A 408 -15.62 -3.70 -10.58
N PRO A 409 -15.49 -5.03 -10.76
CA PRO A 409 -14.28 -5.65 -11.28
C PRO A 409 -13.80 -5.06 -12.61
N PHE A 410 -14.74 -4.71 -13.50
CA PHE A 410 -14.42 -4.06 -14.77
C PHE A 410 -13.79 -2.67 -14.57
N VAL A 411 -14.33 -1.87 -13.64
CA VAL A 411 -13.79 -0.55 -13.31
C VAL A 411 -12.42 -0.67 -12.66
N LYS A 412 -12.24 -1.63 -11.74
CA LYS A 412 -10.93 -1.94 -11.13
C LYS A 412 -9.85 -2.20 -12.20
N MET A 413 -10.20 -2.89 -13.28
CA MET A 413 -9.29 -3.16 -14.41
C MET A 413 -8.92 -1.90 -15.19
N GLN A 414 -9.80 -0.88 -15.23
CA GLN A 414 -9.54 0.40 -15.92
C GLN A 414 -8.79 1.42 -15.06
N LEU A 415 -8.68 1.22 -13.74
CA LEU A 415 -7.98 2.14 -12.82
C LEU A 415 -6.59 2.57 -13.30
N PRO A 416 -5.72 1.69 -13.83
CA PRO A 416 -4.41 2.12 -14.33
C PRO A 416 -4.50 3.20 -15.40
N LEU A 417 -5.54 3.21 -16.22
CA LEU A 417 -5.76 4.20 -17.28
C LEU A 417 -6.39 5.49 -16.73
N ILE A 418 -7.43 5.37 -15.91
CA ILE A 418 -8.25 6.53 -15.48
C ILE A 418 -7.72 7.22 -14.23
N ALA A 419 -6.88 6.55 -13.44
CA ALA A 419 -6.36 7.02 -12.14
C ALA A 419 -4.82 7.12 -12.11
N SER A 420 -4.19 7.24 -13.28
CA SER A 420 -2.76 7.52 -13.42
C SER A 420 -2.52 8.96 -13.87
N TYR A 421 -1.33 9.46 -13.56
CA TYR A 421 -0.87 10.79 -13.97
C TYR A 421 0.49 10.68 -14.63
N ARG A 422 0.69 11.46 -15.69
CA ARG A 422 1.95 11.63 -16.40
C ARG A 422 2.98 12.36 -15.52
N PRO A 423 4.27 12.23 -15.84
CA PRO A 423 5.35 12.93 -15.13
C PRO A 423 5.13 14.44 -14.94
N HIS A 424 4.80 15.17 -16.00
CA HIS A 424 4.60 16.63 -15.94
C HIS A 424 3.40 17.03 -15.06
N GLU A 425 2.28 16.31 -15.15
CA GLU A 425 1.10 16.57 -14.29
C GLU A 425 1.45 16.40 -12.81
N ARG A 426 2.30 15.41 -12.50
CA ARG A 426 2.80 15.18 -11.14
C ARG A 426 3.77 16.29 -10.72
N ASN A 427 4.63 16.73 -11.62
CA ASN A 427 5.56 17.83 -11.38
C ASN A 427 4.80 19.13 -11.04
N GLU A 428 3.81 19.49 -11.85
CA GLU A 428 2.93 20.65 -11.64
C GLU A 428 2.19 20.58 -10.30
N ALA A 429 1.66 19.39 -9.95
CA ALA A 429 0.99 19.16 -8.67
C ALA A 429 1.93 19.37 -7.46
N ILE A 430 3.20 18.99 -7.57
CA ILE A 430 4.20 19.23 -6.51
C ILE A 430 4.45 20.73 -6.35
N GLU A 431 4.67 21.44 -7.45
CA GLU A 431 4.88 22.91 -7.43
C GLU A 431 3.62 23.67 -6.99
N GLU A 432 2.42 23.14 -7.28
CA GLU A 432 1.14 23.65 -6.77
C GLU A 432 1.12 23.58 -5.24
N MET A 433 1.43 22.43 -4.64
CA MET A 433 1.41 22.27 -3.18
C MET A 433 2.51 23.06 -2.49
N LYS A 434 3.69 23.12 -3.11
CA LYS A 434 4.80 23.95 -2.63
C LYS A 434 4.39 25.41 -2.57
N ARG A 435 3.81 25.97 -3.64
CA ARG A 435 3.28 27.34 -3.65
C ARG A 435 2.23 27.56 -2.56
N TYR A 436 1.43 26.56 -2.22
CA TYR A 436 0.38 26.68 -1.19
C TYR A 436 0.92 26.71 0.24
N LEU A 437 2.09 26.11 0.47
CA LEU A 437 2.72 26.01 1.79
C LEU A 437 3.79 27.09 2.04
N VAL A 438 4.03 27.97 1.05
CA VAL A 438 4.95 29.10 1.18
C VAL A 438 4.25 30.30 1.87
N PRO A 439 4.96 31.03 2.75
CA PRO A 439 4.46 32.15 3.55
C PRO A 439 3.44 33.10 2.93
N ARG A 440 3.69 33.56 1.69
CA ARG A 440 2.89 34.61 1.03
C ARG A 440 1.56 34.12 0.43
N ALA A 441 1.35 32.79 0.37
CA ALA A 441 0.18 32.22 -0.26
C ALA A 441 -0.94 31.83 0.71
N GLN A 442 -0.71 31.74 2.02
CA GLN A 442 -1.77 31.31 2.95
C GLN A 442 -2.74 32.46 3.27
N LYS A 443 -4.05 32.17 3.32
CA LYS A 443 -5.14 33.17 3.47
C LYS A 443 -5.26 33.73 4.90
N THR A 444 -4.59 33.12 5.87
CA THR A 444 -4.58 33.57 7.26
C THR A 444 -3.96 34.98 7.32
N LYS A 445 -4.83 36.00 7.34
CA LYS A 445 -4.48 37.40 7.58
C LYS A 445 -3.94 37.52 9.01
N GLY A 446 -2.62 37.45 9.13
CA GLY A 446 -1.86 37.66 10.36
C GLY A 446 -0.39 37.92 9.99
N VAL A 447 0.28 38.74 10.79
CA VAL A 447 1.65 39.23 10.53
C VAL A 447 2.61 38.04 10.37
N GLY A 448 3.20 37.83 9.19
CA GLY A 448 4.45 37.07 9.05
C GLY A 448 4.47 35.77 8.20
N GLY A 449 3.38 35.36 7.53
CA GLY A 449 3.50 34.41 6.40
C GLY A 449 3.49 32.90 6.71
N GLY A 450 2.28 32.37 6.91
CA GLY A 450 1.98 30.93 6.89
C GLY A 450 2.28 30.14 8.18
N LEU A 451 1.57 29.02 8.40
CA LEU A 451 1.63 28.25 9.65
C LEU A 451 2.94 27.46 9.82
N LEU A 452 3.47 26.84 8.77
CA LEU A 452 4.71 26.05 8.88
C LEU A 452 5.91 26.92 9.29
N PRO A 453 6.15 28.09 8.67
CA PRO A 453 7.17 29.02 9.14
C PRO A 453 6.90 29.50 10.56
N ALA A 454 5.65 29.75 10.94
CA ALA A 454 5.30 30.15 12.30
C ALA A 454 5.83 29.11 13.33
N VAL A 455 5.62 27.83 13.08
CA VAL A 455 6.13 26.78 13.99
C VAL A 455 7.61 26.41 13.78
N GLY A 456 8.37 27.16 12.98
CA GLY A 456 9.81 26.96 12.77
C GLY A 456 10.18 25.93 11.70
N ILE A 457 9.27 25.62 10.77
CA ILE A 457 9.52 24.72 9.63
C ILE A 457 9.48 25.53 8.33
N VAL A 458 10.61 25.58 7.61
CA VAL A 458 10.74 26.36 6.37
C VAL A 458 11.00 25.43 5.20
N LEU A 459 10.08 25.41 4.23
CA LEU A 459 10.27 24.64 2.98
C LEU A 459 11.29 25.35 2.09
N LYS A 460 12.25 24.59 1.54
CA LYS A 460 13.18 25.07 0.51
C LYS A 460 12.47 25.20 -0.83
N ASP A 461 13.03 26.06 -1.67
CA ASP A 461 12.59 26.17 -3.06
C ASP A 461 13.01 24.92 -3.87
N GLU A 462 14.17 24.35 -3.57
CA GLU A 462 14.66 23.19 -4.31
C GLU A 462 14.04 21.88 -3.84
N ARG A 463 13.71 21.01 -4.80
CA ARG A 463 13.43 19.60 -4.52
C ARG A 463 14.73 18.83 -4.39
N LEU A 464 14.66 17.71 -3.67
CA LEU A 464 15.80 16.82 -3.51
C LEU A 464 16.17 16.19 -4.85
N LYS A 465 17.33 16.60 -5.39
CA LYS A 465 18.04 15.92 -6.48
C LYS A 465 18.81 14.72 -5.95
N VAL A 466 18.75 13.61 -6.66
CA VAL A 466 19.37 12.34 -6.29
C VAL A 466 20.19 11.78 -7.43
N LYS A 467 21.31 11.13 -7.10
CA LYS A 467 22.12 10.39 -8.08
C LYS A 467 21.33 9.19 -8.59
N VAL A 468 21.43 8.96 -9.90
CA VAL A 468 20.83 7.84 -10.61
C VAL A 468 21.91 7.13 -11.42
N ASP A 469 21.88 5.81 -11.37
CA ASP A 469 22.57 4.94 -12.30
C ASP A 469 21.52 4.16 -13.10
N CYS A 470 21.85 3.67 -14.30
CA CYS A 470 20.95 2.79 -15.06
C CYS A 470 21.53 1.37 -15.07
N LEU A 471 20.79 0.43 -14.50
CA LEU A 471 21.19 -0.97 -14.51
C LEU A 471 21.10 -1.53 -15.92
N PRO A 472 22.14 -2.23 -16.41
CA PRO A 472 22.10 -2.85 -17.72
C PRO A 472 21.03 -3.95 -17.74
N MET A 473 20.47 -4.22 -18.92
CA MET A 473 19.60 -5.38 -19.09
C MET A 473 20.41 -6.65 -18.79
N PRO A 474 19.89 -7.56 -17.94
CA PRO A 474 20.57 -8.84 -17.72
C PRO A 474 20.55 -9.65 -19.02
N VAL A 475 21.49 -10.58 -19.15
CA VAL A 475 21.47 -11.55 -20.23
C VAL A 475 20.31 -12.51 -19.98
N ILE A 476 19.31 -12.49 -20.87
CA ILE A 476 18.13 -13.36 -20.81
C ILE A 476 18.32 -14.47 -21.86
N LYS A 477 18.09 -15.71 -21.44
CA LYS A 477 18.21 -16.90 -22.28
C LYS A 477 16.99 -17.78 -22.13
N ALA A 478 16.59 -18.39 -23.22
CA ALA A 478 15.68 -19.53 -23.25
C ALA A 478 16.36 -20.67 -24.03
N ALA A 479 15.82 -21.88 -23.98
CA ALA A 479 16.45 -23.03 -24.63
C ALA A 479 16.78 -22.79 -26.11
N GLY A 480 18.09 -22.68 -26.42
CA GLY A 480 18.62 -22.40 -27.75
C GLY A 480 18.42 -20.96 -28.25
N VAL A 481 17.95 -20.04 -27.41
CA VAL A 481 17.63 -18.66 -27.80
C VAL A 481 18.25 -17.67 -26.81
N LEU A 482 19.21 -16.87 -27.30
CA LEU A 482 19.69 -15.68 -26.62
C LEU A 482 18.77 -14.50 -26.95
N ILE A 483 18.31 -13.78 -25.93
CA ILE A 483 17.51 -12.57 -26.13
C ILE A 483 18.45 -11.37 -26.31
N PRO A 484 18.36 -10.64 -27.44
CA PRO A 484 19.10 -9.41 -27.65
C PRO A 484 18.79 -8.35 -26.59
N SER A 485 19.78 -7.59 -26.16
CA SER A 485 19.64 -6.59 -25.08
C SER A 485 18.65 -5.47 -25.42
N ASP A 486 18.57 -5.07 -26.68
CA ASP A 486 17.61 -4.09 -27.21
C ASP A 486 16.15 -4.59 -27.15
N ARG A 487 15.95 -5.90 -27.04
CA ARG A 487 14.63 -6.54 -26.89
C ARG A 487 14.32 -6.96 -25.45
N GLY A 488 15.19 -6.63 -24.49
CA GLY A 488 15.02 -6.95 -23.07
C GLY A 488 13.78 -6.31 -22.42
N ALA A 489 13.16 -5.30 -23.04
CA ALA A 489 11.92 -4.72 -22.53
C ALA A 489 10.66 -5.56 -22.83
N MET A 490 10.69 -6.40 -23.88
CA MET A 490 9.59 -7.28 -24.29
C MET A 490 10.11 -8.44 -25.16
N TRP A 491 10.37 -9.60 -24.55
CA TRP A 491 11.02 -10.73 -25.24
C TRP A 491 10.08 -11.86 -25.70
N ALA A 492 8.76 -11.67 -25.60
CA ALA A 492 7.77 -12.65 -26.07
C ALA A 492 8.01 -13.17 -27.52
N PRO A 493 8.33 -12.32 -28.52
CA PRO A 493 8.53 -12.79 -29.88
C PRO A 493 9.78 -13.66 -30.06
N ASN A 494 10.78 -13.49 -29.20
CA ASN A 494 12.04 -14.21 -29.26
C ASN A 494 11.91 -15.58 -28.60
N ILE A 495 11.29 -15.63 -27.42
CA ILE A 495 11.11 -16.88 -26.69
C ILE A 495 10.16 -17.87 -27.36
N ALA A 496 9.29 -17.37 -28.25
CA ALA A 496 8.46 -18.19 -29.14
C ALA A 496 9.24 -19.26 -29.92
N LYS A 497 10.54 -19.03 -30.17
CA LYS A 497 11.43 -19.89 -30.93
C LYS A 497 12.22 -20.87 -30.07
N ALA A 498 12.03 -20.84 -28.75
CA ALA A 498 12.76 -21.69 -27.82
C ALA A 498 12.47 -23.17 -28.11
N ASN A 499 13.53 -23.97 -28.13
CA ASN A 499 13.45 -25.41 -28.37
C ASN A 499 14.37 -26.13 -27.39
N TYR A 500 13.76 -26.90 -26.49
CA TYR A 500 14.45 -27.60 -25.41
C TYR A 500 15.18 -28.87 -25.86
N ARG A 501 14.95 -29.31 -27.11
CA ARG A 501 15.62 -30.44 -27.75
C ARG A 501 15.62 -31.72 -26.89
N VAL A 502 14.55 -31.96 -26.14
CA VAL A 502 14.43 -33.17 -25.33
C VAL A 502 14.13 -34.36 -26.25
N SER A 503 15.00 -35.38 -26.21
CA SER A 503 14.81 -36.62 -26.97
C SER A 503 13.49 -37.30 -26.59
N PRO A 504 12.75 -37.92 -27.54
CA PRO A 504 11.47 -38.57 -27.27
C PRO A 504 11.47 -39.54 -26.09
N GLY A 505 12.52 -40.35 -25.92
CA GLY A 505 12.64 -41.29 -24.80
C GLY A 505 12.86 -40.66 -23.42
N LYS A 506 13.10 -39.35 -23.33
CA LYS A 506 13.20 -38.58 -22.09
C LYS A 506 12.00 -37.65 -21.86
N ALA A 507 11.06 -37.62 -22.82
CA ALA A 507 9.84 -36.86 -22.68
C ALA A 507 8.83 -37.62 -21.81
N ILE A 508 8.06 -36.87 -21.03
CA ILE A 508 6.99 -37.35 -20.17
C ILE A 508 5.67 -36.90 -20.80
N ASN A 509 4.86 -37.87 -21.21
CA ASN A 509 3.49 -37.60 -21.65
C ASN A 509 2.61 -37.35 -20.44
N LEU A 510 1.90 -36.21 -20.45
CA LEU A 510 0.93 -35.87 -19.43
C LEU A 510 -0.41 -36.58 -19.70
N ASN A 511 -1.11 -36.94 -18.64
CA ASN A 511 -2.48 -37.43 -18.74
C ASN A 511 -3.43 -36.23 -18.66
N VAL A 512 -3.77 -35.66 -19.82
CA VAL A 512 -4.58 -34.43 -19.88
C VAL A 512 -6.06 -34.75 -19.70
N ILE A 513 -6.67 -34.18 -18.65
CA ILE A 513 -8.13 -34.17 -18.47
C ILE A 513 -8.65 -32.84 -19.01
N LEU A 514 -9.47 -32.90 -20.05
CA LEU A 514 -10.06 -31.74 -20.69
C LEU A 514 -11.45 -31.47 -20.10
N VAL A 515 -11.57 -30.41 -19.32
CA VAL A 515 -12.86 -29.91 -18.81
C VAL A 515 -13.33 -28.80 -19.75
N PHE A 516 -14.59 -28.82 -20.19
CA PHE A 516 -15.11 -27.81 -21.11
C PHE A 516 -16.59 -27.54 -20.90
N HIS A 517 -17.03 -26.33 -21.25
CA HIS A 517 -18.44 -25.98 -21.16
C HIS A 517 -19.22 -26.71 -22.25
N LYS A 518 -20.43 -27.20 -21.94
CA LYS A 518 -21.32 -27.86 -22.89
C LYS A 518 -21.55 -27.07 -24.20
N ASP A 519 -21.49 -25.73 -24.14
CA ASP A 519 -21.68 -24.85 -25.31
C ASP A 519 -20.54 -24.91 -26.33
N ILE A 520 -19.34 -25.34 -25.91
CA ILE A 520 -18.16 -25.45 -26.79
C ILE A 520 -17.81 -26.91 -27.12
N SER A 521 -18.72 -27.85 -26.89
CA SER A 521 -18.48 -29.29 -27.12
C SER A 521 -17.99 -29.60 -28.54
N ARG A 522 -18.41 -28.83 -29.55
CA ARG A 522 -17.97 -29.01 -30.95
C ARG A 522 -16.57 -28.48 -31.24
N SER A 523 -16.04 -27.54 -30.43
CA SER A 523 -14.73 -26.93 -30.66
C SER A 523 -13.69 -27.24 -29.58
N SER A 524 -14.08 -27.87 -28.46
CA SER A 524 -13.19 -28.21 -27.35
C SER A 524 -11.95 -28.99 -27.78
N LEU A 525 -12.10 -30.00 -28.65
CA LEU A 525 -10.98 -30.80 -29.15
C LEU A 525 -10.09 -30.01 -30.12
N LYS A 526 -10.67 -29.12 -30.94
CA LYS A 526 -9.90 -28.21 -31.82
C LYS A 526 -9.01 -27.28 -30.99
N LEU A 527 -9.57 -26.72 -29.91
CA LEU A 527 -8.84 -25.86 -28.97
C LEU A 527 -7.76 -26.63 -28.22
N TYR A 528 -8.07 -27.85 -27.77
CA TYR A 528 -7.08 -28.75 -27.16
C TYR A 528 -5.90 -28.99 -28.09
N ASN A 529 -6.16 -29.36 -29.36
CA ASN A 529 -5.11 -29.62 -30.35
C ASN A 529 -4.22 -28.39 -30.55
N ARG A 530 -4.81 -27.19 -30.64
CA ARG A 530 -4.05 -25.94 -30.74
C ARG A 530 -3.13 -25.70 -29.55
N VAL A 531 -3.60 -25.95 -28.33
CA VAL A 531 -2.78 -25.83 -27.11
C VAL A 531 -1.69 -26.90 -27.07
N ARG A 532 -2.04 -28.16 -27.38
CA ARG A 532 -1.13 -29.30 -27.49
C ARG A 532 0.02 -28.99 -28.45
N ASP A 533 -0.29 -28.52 -29.66
CA ASP A 533 0.71 -28.26 -30.69
C ASP A 533 1.69 -27.15 -30.25
N LEU A 534 1.19 -26.12 -29.56
CA LEU A 534 2.03 -25.06 -29.00
C LEU A 534 2.91 -25.57 -27.84
N VAL A 535 2.37 -26.39 -26.93
CA VAL A 535 3.13 -26.99 -25.83
C VAL A 535 4.22 -27.92 -26.37
N ASN A 536 3.85 -28.82 -27.27
CA ASN A 536 4.75 -29.82 -27.85
C ASN A 536 5.80 -29.16 -28.78
N GLY A 537 5.47 -28.04 -29.42
CA GLY A 537 6.37 -27.27 -30.28
C GLY A 537 7.63 -26.76 -29.58
N PHE A 538 7.60 -26.58 -28.25
CA PHE A 538 8.80 -26.24 -27.47
C PHE A 538 9.78 -27.43 -27.34
N ASN A 539 9.36 -28.65 -27.67
CA ASN A 539 10.16 -29.88 -27.53
C ASN A 539 10.76 -30.05 -26.11
N ALA A 540 9.97 -29.71 -25.11
CA ALA A 540 10.32 -29.76 -23.69
C ALA A 540 10.10 -31.15 -23.08
N THR A 541 10.45 -31.28 -21.80
CA THR A 541 10.32 -32.53 -21.03
C THR A 541 8.88 -33.01 -20.96
N TYR A 542 7.90 -32.11 -20.82
CA TYR A 542 6.49 -32.48 -20.70
C TYR A 542 5.75 -32.22 -22.00
N ARG A 543 4.92 -33.19 -22.41
CA ARG A 543 4.16 -33.16 -23.66
C ARG A 543 2.69 -33.51 -23.44
N PHE A 544 1.83 -32.94 -24.28
CA PHE A 544 0.43 -33.30 -24.34
C PHE A 544 0.22 -34.44 -25.36
N PRO A 545 -0.61 -35.44 -25.04
CA PRO A 545 -0.89 -36.59 -25.91
C PRO A 545 -1.77 -36.19 -27.10
N ASP A 546 -1.83 -37.04 -28.13
CA ASP A 546 -2.66 -36.78 -29.31
C ASP A 546 -4.15 -36.66 -28.98
N LYS A 547 -4.62 -37.44 -28.00
CA LYS A 547 -5.98 -37.39 -27.45
C LYS A 547 -5.92 -37.17 -25.94
N PRO A 548 -6.82 -36.34 -25.37
CA PRO A 548 -6.91 -36.19 -23.92
C PRO A 548 -7.25 -37.54 -23.27
N TYR A 549 -6.73 -37.77 -22.06
CA TYR A 549 -7.01 -38.95 -21.25
C TYR A 549 -8.51 -39.08 -20.94
N ALA A 550 -9.14 -37.95 -20.60
CA ALA A 550 -10.58 -37.87 -20.37
C ALA A 550 -11.14 -36.51 -20.80
N GLN A 551 -12.44 -36.49 -21.07
CA GLN A 551 -13.20 -35.33 -21.47
C GLN A 551 -14.40 -35.17 -20.52
N VAL A 552 -14.52 -34.01 -19.89
CA VAL A 552 -15.55 -33.71 -18.90
C VAL A 552 -16.36 -32.51 -19.38
N ALA A 553 -17.59 -32.77 -19.81
CA ALA A 553 -18.55 -31.72 -20.13
C ALA A 553 -19.14 -31.14 -18.83
N ALA A 554 -19.02 -29.82 -18.69
CA ALA A 554 -19.47 -29.06 -17.52
C ALA A 554 -20.58 -28.07 -17.89
N GLY A 555 -21.46 -27.79 -16.92
CA GLY A 555 -22.37 -26.65 -16.96
C GLY A 555 -21.80 -25.44 -16.21
N ASP A 556 -22.67 -24.56 -15.72
CA ASP A 556 -22.28 -23.41 -14.91
C ASP A 556 -22.23 -23.74 -13.40
N ASP A 557 -21.40 -23.01 -12.67
CA ASP A 557 -21.39 -22.95 -11.21
C ASP A 557 -21.38 -24.37 -10.58
N ARG A 558 -22.43 -24.76 -9.85
CA ARG A 558 -22.57 -26.09 -9.21
C ARG A 558 -22.40 -27.25 -10.18
N LEU A 559 -22.87 -27.08 -11.42
CA LEU A 559 -22.75 -28.10 -12.46
C LEU A 559 -21.31 -28.20 -12.98
N HIS A 560 -20.50 -27.14 -12.87
CA HIS A 560 -19.09 -27.17 -13.22
C HIS A 560 -18.30 -27.95 -12.18
N TRP A 561 -18.30 -27.50 -10.93
CA TRP A 561 -17.50 -28.18 -9.91
C TRP A 561 -18.03 -29.57 -9.58
N GLY A 562 -19.34 -29.82 -9.64
CA GLY A 562 -19.90 -31.16 -9.45
C GLY A 562 -19.49 -32.15 -10.54
N ALA A 563 -19.36 -31.71 -11.80
CA ALA A 563 -18.84 -32.55 -12.88
C ALA A 563 -17.37 -32.92 -12.67
N VAL A 564 -16.56 -31.95 -12.22
CA VAL A 564 -15.16 -32.20 -11.86
C VAL A 564 -15.07 -33.14 -10.66
N GLU A 565 -15.77 -32.85 -9.56
CA GLU A 565 -15.78 -33.68 -8.35
C GLU A 565 -16.14 -35.14 -8.66
N LYS A 566 -17.20 -35.37 -9.46
CA LYS A 566 -17.60 -36.71 -9.89
C LYS A 566 -16.47 -37.44 -10.63
N HIS A 567 -15.75 -36.76 -11.53
CA HIS A 567 -14.67 -37.36 -12.29
C HIS A 567 -13.43 -37.69 -11.43
N PHE A 568 -13.11 -36.83 -10.45
CA PHE A 568 -11.93 -36.97 -9.59
C PHE A 568 -12.17 -37.85 -8.35
N SER A 569 -13.33 -38.51 -8.24
CA SER A 569 -13.67 -39.43 -7.15
C SER A 569 -12.95 -40.80 -7.22
N GLY A 570 -12.42 -41.17 -8.39
CA GLY A 570 -11.74 -42.45 -8.63
C GLY A 570 -10.21 -42.37 -8.59
N LYS A 571 -9.54 -43.53 -8.69
CA LYS A 571 -8.09 -43.60 -8.87
C LYS A 571 -7.71 -43.10 -10.27
N LEU A 572 -6.79 -42.13 -10.34
CA LEU A 572 -6.26 -41.58 -11.58
C LEU A 572 -4.79 -41.99 -11.79
N PRO A 573 -4.30 -42.05 -13.04
CA PRO A 573 -2.89 -42.32 -13.32
C PRO A 573 -1.98 -41.18 -12.82
N PRO A 574 -0.65 -41.39 -12.76
CA PRO A 574 0.30 -40.30 -12.46
C PRO A 574 0.31 -39.23 -13.58
N ASN A 575 0.98 -38.10 -13.33
CA ASN A 575 1.20 -37.02 -14.31
C ASN A 575 -0.10 -36.40 -14.88
N ILE A 576 -1.15 -36.31 -14.07
CA ILE A 576 -2.40 -35.64 -14.45
C ILE A 576 -2.18 -34.15 -14.64
N PHE A 577 -2.75 -33.62 -15.72
CA PHE A 577 -2.85 -32.19 -15.99
C PHE A 577 -4.29 -31.83 -16.37
N VAL A 578 -4.91 -30.90 -15.65
CA VAL A 578 -6.28 -30.46 -15.92
C VAL A 578 -6.24 -29.21 -16.81
N LEU A 579 -6.84 -29.31 -17.99
CA LEU A 579 -7.04 -28.17 -18.89
C LEU A 579 -8.52 -27.80 -18.88
N ASP A 580 -8.84 -26.62 -18.35
CA ASP A 580 -10.21 -26.20 -18.10
C ASP A 580 -10.62 -25.04 -19.01
N PHE A 581 -11.63 -25.32 -19.84
CA PHE A 581 -12.28 -24.47 -20.83
C PHE A 581 -13.75 -24.17 -20.47
N SER A 582 -14.15 -24.38 -19.22
CA SER A 582 -15.56 -24.33 -18.79
C SER A 582 -16.17 -22.94 -18.71
N LYS A 583 -15.36 -21.87 -18.71
CA LYS A 583 -15.89 -20.52 -18.52
C LYS A 583 -16.57 -20.02 -19.79
N PRO A 584 -17.91 -19.87 -19.83
CA PRO A 584 -18.63 -19.56 -21.06
C PRO A 584 -18.41 -18.12 -21.53
N ARG A 585 -18.75 -17.87 -22.80
CA ARG A 585 -18.74 -16.54 -23.41
C ARG A 585 -19.72 -15.62 -22.66
N GLN A 586 -19.45 -14.32 -22.63
CA GLN A 586 -20.33 -13.24 -22.11
C GLN A 586 -20.47 -13.05 -20.59
N ARG A 587 -20.05 -13.97 -19.69
CA ARG A 587 -20.06 -13.67 -18.24
C ARG A 587 -18.91 -12.70 -17.86
N THR A 588 -19.27 -11.51 -17.36
CA THR A 588 -18.31 -10.44 -17.06
C THR A 588 -17.56 -10.61 -15.72
N GLY A 589 -18.02 -11.50 -14.83
CA GLY A 589 -17.48 -11.73 -13.49
C GLY A 589 -16.37 -12.79 -13.34
N SER A 590 -15.82 -12.92 -12.13
CA SER A 590 -15.02 -14.09 -11.71
C SER A 590 -15.87 -15.34 -11.76
N ASP A 591 -15.29 -16.46 -12.19
CA ASP A 591 -16.00 -17.74 -12.17
C ASP A 591 -16.07 -18.23 -10.70
N PRO A 592 -17.26 -18.37 -10.09
CA PRO A 592 -17.39 -18.85 -8.72
C PRO A 592 -16.83 -20.26 -8.54
N ALA A 593 -16.85 -21.08 -9.60
CA ALA A 593 -16.35 -22.46 -9.58
C ALA A 593 -14.82 -22.55 -9.50
N TYR A 594 -14.12 -21.53 -10.01
CA TYR A 594 -12.65 -21.51 -10.08
C TYR A 594 -12.01 -21.82 -8.72
N ALA A 595 -12.44 -21.13 -7.66
CA ALA A 595 -11.84 -21.30 -6.33
C ALA A 595 -12.06 -22.71 -5.77
N VAL A 596 -13.27 -23.25 -5.92
CA VAL A 596 -13.65 -24.59 -5.44
C VAL A 596 -12.85 -25.67 -6.17
N ILE A 597 -12.81 -25.60 -7.50
CA ILE A 597 -12.10 -26.60 -8.31
C ILE A 597 -10.60 -26.48 -8.09
N LYS A 598 -10.06 -25.26 -8.04
CA LYS A 598 -8.63 -25.06 -7.78
C LYS A 598 -8.23 -25.58 -6.41
N HIS A 599 -9.09 -25.44 -5.39
CA HIS A 599 -8.88 -26.03 -4.06
C HIS A 599 -8.84 -27.56 -4.12
N MET A 600 -9.84 -28.19 -4.75
CA MET A 600 -9.93 -29.64 -4.92
C MET A 600 -8.68 -30.21 -5.61
N LEU A 601 -8.24 -29.59 -6.70
CA LEU A 601 -7.07 -30.03 -7.45
C LEU A 601 -5.76 -29.79 -6.69
N ALA A 602 -5.66 -28.66 -5.95
CA ALA A 602 -4.50 -28.32 -5.15
C ALA A 602 -4.28 -29.29 -3.98
N LYS A 603 -5.36 -29.73 -3.34
CA LYS A 603 -5.33 -30.73 -2.28
C LYS A 603 -4.81 -32.09 -2.76
N SER A 604 -5.08 -32.43 -4.02
CA SER A 604 -4.69 -33.71 -4.63
C SER A 604 -3.38 -33.64 -5.42
N GLY A 605 -2.66 -32.51 -5.39
CA GLY A 605 -1.39 -32.35 -6.12
C GLY A 605 -1.53 -32.28 -7.65
N TYR A 606 -2.73 -32.07 -8.18
CA TYR A 606 -2.98 -32.04 -9.63
C TYR A 606 -2.67 -30.67 -10.23
N LEU A 607 -1.91 -30.64 -11.33
CA LEU A 607 -1.65 -29.40 -12.06
C LEU A 607 -2.88 -29.00 -12.87
N SER A 608 -3.13 -27.70 -12.98
CA SER A 608 -4.30 -27.18 -13.68
C SER A 608 -4.08 -25.85 -14.38
N GLN A 609 -4.71 -25.69 -15.54
CA GLN A 609 -4.75 -24.45 -16.32
C GLN A 609 -6.18 -24.11 -16.71
N PHE A 610 -6.64 -22.94 -16.28
CA PHE A 610 -7.94 -22.39 -16.64
C PHE A 610 -7.76 -21.41 -17.79
N VAL A 611 -8.58 -21.51 -18.83
CA VAL A 611 -8.56 -20.62 -19.99
C VAL A 611 -9.94 -20.01 -20.18
N ASN A 612 -9.97 -18.68 -20.35
CA ASN A 612 -11.21 -17.93 -20.47
C ASN A 612 -11.40 -17.43 -21.91
N PHE A 613 -12.54 -17.78 -22.52
CA PHE A 613 -12.90 -17.39 -23.89
C PHE A 613 -13.63 -16.03 -23.99
N LYS A 614 -13.66 -15.24 -22.92
CA LYS A 614 -14.44 -13.99 -22.81
C LYS A 614 -14.15 -12.94 -23.90
N ASN A 615 -12.91 -12.86 -24.39
CA ASN A 615 -12.47 -11.68 -25.17
C ASN A 615 -12.30 -11.93 -26.68
N TYR A 616 -12.13 -13.19 -27.11
CA TYR A 616 -11.85 -13.52 -28.51
C TYR A 616 -12.45 -14.87 -28.88
N ASP A 617 -12.92 -14.97 -30.12
CA ASP A 617 -13.29 -16.26 -30.69
C ASP A 617 -12.02 -16.98 -31.12
N HIS A 618 -11.51 -17.85 -30.25
CA HIS A 618 -10.29 -18.61 -30.49
C HIS A 618 -10.41 -19.65 -31.62
N ASP A 619 -11.64 -19.84 -32.15
CA ASP A 619 -11.96 -20.77 -33.24
C ASP A 619 -12.12 -20.09 -34.62
N ARG A 620 -12.19 -18.74 -34.68
CA ARG A 620 -12.34 -17.96 -35.92
C ARG A 620 -11.02 -17.34 -36.42
N ASN A 621 -10.90 -17.22 -37.74
CA ASN A 621 -9.68 -16.73 -38.40
C ASN A 621 -9.41 -15.23 -38.20
N PHE A 622 -10.45 -14.40 -37.98
CA PHE A 622 -10.28 -12.94 -37.86
C PHE A 622 -9.43 -12.51 -36.64
N ASP A 623 -9.45 -13.29 -35.56
CA ASP A 623 -8.69 -13.02 -34.33
C ASP A 623 -7.41 -13.87 -34.19
N GLU A 624 -6.99 -14.56 -35.25
CA GLU A 624 -5.98 -15.61 -35.19
C GLU A 624 -4.65 -15.14 -34.58
N ARG A 625 -4.15 -13.95 -34.94
CA ARG A 625 -2.89 -13.39 -34.41
C ARG A 625 -2.94 -13.11 -32.90
N LYS A 626 -4.07 -12.57 -32.42
CA LYS A 626 -4.26 -12.28 -30.98
C LYS A 626 -4.47 -13.57 -30.20
N SER A 627 -5.29 -14.46 -30.74
CA SER A 627 -5.51 -15.82 -30.20
C SER A 627 -4.18 -16.58 -30.07
N PHE A 628 -3.34 -16.56 -31.11
CA PHE A 628 -2.02 -17.18 -31.09
C PHE A 628 -1.13 -16.62 -29.97
N THR A 629 -1.04 -15.29 -29.84
CA THR A 629 -0.25 -14.65 -28.77
C THR A 629 -0.71 -15.09 -27.37
N ILE A 630 -2.02 -15.15 -27.14
CA ILE A 630 -2.60 -15.59 -25.85
C ILE A 630 -2.29 -17.06 -25.60
N MET A 631 -2.60 -17.94 -26.56
CA MET A 631 -2.40 -19.39 -26.43
C MET A 631 -0.92 -19.75 -26.27
N GLN A 632 -0.02 -19.00 -26.89
CA GLN A 632 1.42 -19.18 -26.69
C GLN A 632 1.86 -18.81 -25.26
N GLY A 633 1.23 -17.79 -24.66
CA GLY A 633 1.38 -17.50 -23.23
C GLY A 633 0.88 -18.64 -22.34
N VAL A 634 -0.29 -19.19 -22.66
CA VAL A 634 -0.86 -20.35 -21.97
C VAL A 634 0.09 -21.55 -22.05
N ALA A 635 0.64 -21.86 -23.22
CA ALA A 635 1.59 -22.96 -23.40
C ALA A 635 2.84 -22.81 -22.52
N ARG A 636 3.43 -21.59 -22.45
CA ARG A 636 4.56 -21.31 -21.55
C ARG A 636 4.18 -21.47 -20.07
N GLN A 637 2.99 -21.03 -19.70
CA GLN A 637 2.48 -21.17 -18.34
C GLN A 637 2.29 -22.65 -17.95
N ILE A 638 1.76 -23.47 -18.86
CA ILE A 638 1.63 -24.93 -18.69
C ILE A 638 3.01 -25.56 -18.45
N LEU A 639 4.00 -25.27 -19.30
CA LEU A 639 5.35 -25.79 -19.14
C LEU A 639 6.00 -25.38 -17.81
N SER A 640 5.82 -24.11 -17.41
CA SER A 640 6.31 -23.59 -16.13
C SER A 640 5.67 -24.30 -14.93
N LYS A 641 4.36 -24.58 -15.00
CA LYS A 641 3.62 -25.35 -13.99
C LYS A 641 4.15 -26.77 -13.84
N CYS A 642 4.55 -27.40 -14.94
CA CYS A 642 5.11 -28.74 -14.93
C CYS A 642 6.57 -28.78 -14.41
N GLY A 643 7.23 -27.64 -14.23
CA GLY A 643 8.61 -27.54 -13.72
C GLY A 643 9.66 -27.30 -14.81
N VAL A 644 9.25 -26.95 -16.03
CA VAL A 644 10.18 -26.49 -17.08
C VAL A 644 10.50 -25.03 -16.85
N ARG A 645 11.80 -24.68 -16.80
CA ARG A 645 12.21 -23.27 -16.71
C ARG A 645 12.19 -22.65 -18.11
N VAL A 646 11.11 -21.91 -18.40
CA VAL A 646 10.84 -21.36 -19.74
C VAL A 646 11.89 -20.36 -20.24
N TRP A 647 12.55 -19.66 -19.33
CA TRP A 647 13.74 -18.84 -19.55
C TRP A 647 14.49 -18.63 -18.24
N TRP A 648 15.71 -18.10 -18.32
CA TRP A 648 16.54 -17.75 -17.19
C TRP A 648 17.39 -16.51 -17.49
N VAL A 649 17.94 -15.94 -16.42
CA VAL A 649 18.79 -14.75 -16.45
C VAL A 649 20.18 -15.09 -15.91
N ASN A 650 21.21 -14.45 -16.45
CA ASN A 650 22.53 -14.50 -15.82
C ASN A 650 22.50 -13.68 -14.52
N LEU A 651 22.92 -14.30 -13.42
CA LEU A 651 23.05 -13.65 -12.13
C LEU A 651 24.44 -13.01 -11.97
N PRO A 652 24.62 -12.04 -11.06
CA PRO A 652 25.94 -11.50 -10.76
C PRO A 652 26.89 -12.60 -10.29
N LYS A 653 28.07 -12.73 -10.92
CA LYS A 653 29.06 -13.79 -10.61
C LYS A 653 29.53 -13.78 -9.16
N SER A 654 29.44 -12.64 -8.48
CA SER A 654 29.81 -12.46 -7.07
C SER A 654 28.84 -13.13 -6.09
N VAL A 655 27.66 -13.58 -6.54
CA VAL A 655 26.72 -14.33 -5.70
C VAL A 655 27.23 -15.77 -5.52
N PRO A 656 27.51 -16.23 -4.28
CA PRO A 656 27.97 -17.61 -4.05
C PRO A 656 26.89 -18.63 -4.38
N MET A 657 27.25 -19.69 -5.13
CA MET A 657 26.34 -20.75 -5.57
C MET A 657 26.70 -22.09 -4.92
N PRO A 658 25.73 -22.99 -4.61
CA PRO A 658 24.28 -22.84 -4.79
C PRO A 658 23.67 -21.73 -3.94
N ALA A 659 22.83 -20.89 -4.54
CA ALA A 659 22.14 -19.80 -3.86
C ALA A 659 20.68 -20.16 -3.57
N VAL A 660 20.22 -19.81 -2.36
CA VAL A 660 18.82 -19.93 -1.93
C VAL A 660 18.18 -18.55 -1.89
N PHE A 661 17.10 -18.38 -2.64
CA PHE A 661 16.35 -17.13 -2.74
C PHE A 661 14.96 -17.31 -2.13
N VAL A 662 14.65 -16.52 -1.11
CA VAL A 662 13.40 -16.61 -0.36
C VAL A 662 12.54 -15.37 -0.65
N GLY A 663 11.32 -15.57 -1.12
CA GLY A 663 10.31 -14.53 -1.29
C GLY A 663 9.17 -14.72 -0.31
N VAL A 664 8.74 -13.63 0.34
CA VAL A 664 7.66 -13.67 1.35
C VAL A 664 6.66 -12.55 1.08
N ASP A 665 5.37 -12.90 1.08
CA ASP A 665 4.25 -11.93 1.04
C ASP A 665 3.09 -12.42 1.91
N VAL A 666 2.22 -11.48 2.32
CA VAL A 666 1.01 -11.76 3.11
C VAL A 666 -0.20 -11.17 2.40
N PHE A 667 -1.18 -12.02 2.11
CA PHE A 667 -2.47 -11.60 1.59
C PHE A 667 -3.45 -11.32 2.73
N HIS A 668 -4.01 -10.12 2.72
CA HIS A 668 -5.10 -9.73 3.63
C HIS A 668 -6.42 -9.74 2.88
N ALA A 669 -7.32 -10.63 3.26
CA ALA A 669 -8.64 -10.67 2.68
C ALA A 669 -9.55 -9.54 3.22
N PRO A 670 -10.53 -9.07 2.43
CA PRO A 670 -11.55 -8.15 2.91
C PRO A 670 -12.31 -8.75 4.10
N ARG A 671 -12.70 -7.90 5.07
CA ARG A 671 -13.50 -8.32 6.23
C ARG A 671 -14.88 -8.79 5.79
N LYS A 672 -15.35 -9.94 6.29
CA LYS A 672 -16.70 -10.47 6.01
C LYS A 672 -17.61 -10.26 7.22
N TYR A 673 -18.89 -9.95 6.97
CA TYR A 673 -19.90 -9.89 8.03
C TYR A 673 -20.31 -11.31 8.44
N ASP A 674 -20.27 -11.60 9.73
CA ASP A 674 -20.77 -12.84 10.31
C ASP A 674 -22.18 -12.59 10.86
N GLU A 675 -23.19 -13.21 10.25
CA GLU A 675 -24.59 -13.08 10.63
C GLU A 675 -24.87 -13.60 12.05
N LYS A 676 -24.22 -14.70 12.46
CA LYS A 676 -24.42 -15.31 13.79
C LYS A 676 -23.87 -14.43 14.89
N ARG A 677 -22.75 -13.75 14.62
CA ARG A 677 -22.06 -12.89 15.61
C ARG A 677 -22.42 -11.42 15.51
N GLY A 678 -23.22 -11.02 14.50
CA GLY A 678 -23.63 -9.63 14.29
C GLY A 678 -22.46 -8.66 14.03
N LYS A 679 -21.29 -9.15 13.60
CA LYS A 679 -20.07 -8.32 13.47
C LYS A 679 -19.21 -8.74 12.29
N ARG A 680 -18.40 -7.80 11.78
CA ARG A 680 -17.38 -8.11 10.78
C ARG A 680 -16.21 -8.86 11.41
N LEU A 681 -15.97 -10.07 10.93
CA LEU A 681 -14.75 -10.80 11.24
C LEU A 681 -13.70 -10.48 10.18
N ALA A 682 -12.47 -10.21 10.63
CA ALA A 682 -11.34 -10.26 9.73
C ALA A 682 -11.22 -11.69 9.20
N LYS A 683 -11.23 -11.87 7.87
CA LYS A 683 -10.79 -13.15 7.33
C LYS A 683 -9.30 -13.27 7.68
N GLU A 684 -8.89 -14.47 8.07
CA GLU A 684 -7.50 -14.78 8.37
C GLU A 684 -6.63 -14.36 7.18
N SER A 685 -5.49 -13.76 7.48
CA SER A 685 -4.53 -13.43 6.42
C SER A 685 -3.82 -14.70 5.99
N VAL A 686 -3.26 -14.74 4.80
CA VAL A 686 -2.50 -15.90 4.33
C VAL A 686 -1.09 -15.47 4.00
N ALA A 687 -0.12 -16.03 4.70
CA ALA A 687 1.29 -15.85 4.38
C ALA A 687 1.72 -16.90 3.35
N ALA A 688 2.59 -16.50 2.42
CA ALA A 688 3.21 -17.41 1.47
C ALA A 688 4.72 -17.21 1.46
N VAL A 689 5.45 -18.32 1.47
CA VAL A 689 6.91 -18.36 1.34
C VAL A 689 7.27 -19.17 0.09
N ILE A 690 8.07 -18.57 -0.77
CA ILE A 690 8.69 -19.23 -1.93
C ILE A 690 10.18 -19.36 -1.65
N VAL A 691 10.71 -20.56 -1.82
CA VAL A 691 12.15 -20.84 -1.76
C VAL A 691 12.59 -21.32 -3.14
N GLN A 692 13.34 -20.48 -3.86
CA GLN A 692 13.93 -20.79 -5.16
C GLN A 692 15.41 -21.10 -5.01
N VAL A 693 15.89 -22.15 -5.67
CA VAL A 693 17.30 -22.56 -5.65
C VAL A 693 17.90 -22.36 -7.03
N ILE A 694 19.10 -21.76 -7.08
CA ILE A 694 19.92 -21.71 -8.29
C ILE A 694 21.28 -22.33 -7.95
N ARG A 695 21.59 -23.47 -8.58
CA ARG A 695 22.76 -24.29 -8.22
C ARG A 695 24.07 -23.76 -8.76
N SER A 696 24.05 -23.09 -9.90
CA SER A 696 25.26 -22.69 -10.60
C SER A 696 24.99 -21.54 -11.58
N HIS A 697 26.03 -20.77 -11.87
CA HIS A 697 26.05 -19.79 -12.96
C HIS A 697 26.07 -20.44 -14.35
N GLU A 698 26.34 -21.75 -14.43
CA GLU A 698 26.39 -22.48 -15.69
C GLU A 698 24.99 -22.79 -16.24
N GLU A 699 24.82 -22.54 -17.54
CA GLU A 699 23.55 -22.69 -18.25
C GLU A 699 22.94 -24.10 -18.19
N LYS A 700 23.79 -25.13 -18.22
CA LYS A 700 23.33 -26.54 -18.19
C LYS A 700 22.54 -26.90 -16.92
N HIS A 701 22.75 -26.17 -15.83
CA HIS A 701 22.06 -26.37 -14.55
C HIS A 701 20.79 -25.53 -14.38
N ASN A 702 20.44 -24.68 -15.36
CA ASN A 702 19.36 -23.70 -15.25
C ASN A 702 18.08 -24.09 -16.02
N SER A 703 18.00 -25.32 -16.56
CA SER A 703 16.88 -25.78 -17.41
C SER A 703 15.64 -26.24 -16.63
N LYS A 704 15.77 -26.47 -15.32
CA LYS A 704 14.68 -26.96 -14.45
C LYS A 704 14.30 -25.90 -13.41
N VAL A 705 13.03 -25.91 -13.03
CA VAL A 705 12.57 -25.15 -11.86
C VAL A 705 12.97 -25.90 -10.60
N GLU A 706 13.66 -25.23 -9.69
CA GLU A 706 13.93 -25.73 -8.34
C GLU A 706 13.31 -24.77 -7.32
N ILE A 707 12.05 -25.07 -6.97
CA ILE A 707 11.23 -24.24 -6.09
C ILE A 707 10.51 -25.11 -5.08
N TYR A 708 10.42 -24.63 -3.85
CA TYR A 708 9.51 -25.10 -2.83
C TYR A 708 8.63 -23.94 -2.37
N SER A 709 7.39 -24.24 -2.00
CA SER A 709 6.39 -23.24 -1.64
C SER A 709 5.59 -23.69 -0.44
N LEU A 710 5.33 -22.79 0.50
CA LEU A 710 4.54 -23.07 1.69
C LEU A 710 3.61 -21.90 2.00
N THR A 711 2.38 -22.22 2.41
CA THR A 711 1.36 -21.25 2.82
C THR A 711 0.88 -21.54 4.23
N GLU A 712 0.44 -20.50 4.93
CA GLU A 712 -0.17 -20.66 6.25
C GLU A 712 -1.11 -19.51 6.57
N ARG A 713 -2.26 -19.85 7.15
CA ARG A 713 -3.18 -18.86 7.70
C ARG A 713 -2.60 -18.16 8.94
N ARG A 714 -2.85 -16.86 9.02
CA ARG A 714 -2.48 -16.01 10.14
C ARG A 714 -3.73 -15.42 10.76
N LYS A 715 -3.86 -15.66 12.06
CA LYS A 715 -4.87 -15.02 12.90
C LYS A 715 -4.68 -13.50 12.86
N ALA A 716 -5.78 -12.77 13.02
CA ALA A 716 -5.74 -11.32 13.07
C ALA A 716 -4.79 -10.83 14.18
N GLY A 717 -3.91 -9.88 13.86
CA GLY A 717 -2.88 -9.36 14.76
C GLY A 717 -1.55 -10.14 14.76
N LYS A 718 -1.50 -11.31 14.12
CA LYS A 718 -0.29 -12.16 14.00
C LYS A 718 0.26 -12.23 12.58
N GLU A 719 -0.15 -11.32 11.71
CA GLU A 719 0.20 -11.35 10.29
C GLU A 719 1.70 -11.18 10.02
N MET A 720 2.42 -10.63 10.99
CA MET A 720 3.86 -10.37 10.90
C MET A 720 4.71 -11.43 11.62
N GLU A 721 4.10 -12.36 12.36
CA GLU A 721 4.80 -13.41 13.09
C GLU A 721 5.13 -14.59 12.16
N LEU A 722 6.10 -14.43 11.23
CA LEU A 722 6.39 -15.42 10.19
C LEU A 722 7.66 -16.25 10.40
N GLY A 723 8.41 -16.03 11.48
CA GLY A 723 9.70 -16.69 11.72
C GLY A 723 9.63 -18.23 11.62
N ASP A 724 8.70 -18.86 12.34
CA ASP A 724 8.52 -20.33 12.30
C ASP A 724 8.18 -20.86 10.90
N LEU A 725 7.29 -20.16 10.17
CA LEU A 725 6.95 -20.52 8.79
C LEU A 725 8.16 -20.43 7.86
N MET A 726 8.99 -19.39 8.02
CA MET A 726 10.22 -19.26 7.23
C MET A 726 11.23 -20.35 7.59
N ASN A 727 11.38 -20.71 8.87
CA ASN A 727 12.23 -21.81 9.29
C ASN A 727 11.79 -23.13 8.64
N ARG A 728 10.51 -23.47 8.76
CA ARG A 728 9.94 -24.69 8.15
C ARG A 728 10.07 -24.67 6.63
N ALA A 729 9.71 -23.56 5.98
CA ALA A 729 9.76 -23.45 4.53
C ALA A 729 11.18 -23.64 4.00
N VAL A 730 12.17 -22.96 4.61
CA VAL A 730 13.57 -23.09 4.21
C VAL A 730 14.09 -24.49 4.54
N SER A 731 13.87 -25.02 5.75
CA SER A 731 14.32 -26.37 6.12
C SER A 731 13.79 -27.43 5.17
N ASN A 732 12.47 -27.43 4.91
CA ASN A 732 11.83 -28.37 4.00
C ASN A 732 12.38 -28.21 2.58
N ALA A 733 12.58 -26.98 2.10
CA ALA A 733 13.16 -26.75 0.78
C ALA A 733 14.57 -27.35 0.66
N LEU A 734 15.44 -27.14 1.65
CA LEU A 734 16.81 -27.69 1.62
C LEU A 734 16.81 -29.22 1.61
N ASP A 735 15.90 -29.83 2.38
CA ASP A 735 15.78 -31.28 2.50
C ASP A 735 15.09 -31.95 1.30
N ILE A 736 14.05 -31.33 0.74
CA ILE A 736 13.31 -31.85 -0.42
C ILE A 736 14.10 -31.63 -1.70
N LEU A 737 14.66 -30.43 -1.88
CA LEU A 737 15.47 -30.09 -3.07
C LEU A 737 16.90 -30.62 -2.97
N LYS A 738 17.31 -31.19 -1.83
CA LYS A 738 18.66 -31.77 -1.63
C LYS A 738 19.76 -30.78 -2.01
N VAL A 739 19.74 -29.59 -1.40
CA VAL A 739 20.71 -28.53 -1.66
C VAL A 739 21.51 -28.21 -0.41
N ASN A 740 22.81 -28.00 -0.58
CA ASN A 740 23.70 -27.45 0.45
C ASN A 740 24.02 -26.01 0.03
N PRO A 741 23.37 -24.99 0.61
CA PRO A 741 23.51 -23.62 0.14
C PRO A 741 24.85 -23.01 0.51
N MET A 742 25.39 -22.20 -0.39
CA MET A 742 26.55 -21.34 -0.18
C MET A 742 26.15 -19.90 0.11
N SER A 743 24.91 -19.51 -0.16
CA SER A 743 24.37 -18.20 0.21
C SER A 743 22.84 -18.22 0.31
N CYS A 744 22.27 -17.27 1.06
CA CYS A 744 20.83 -17.07 1.16
C CYS A 744 20.45 -15.59 1.06
N VAL A 745 19.45 -15.26 0.24
CA VAL A 745 18.89 -13.91 0.16
C VAL A 745 17.39 -13.96 0.37
N VAL A 746 16.89 -13.17 1.32
CA VAL A 746 15.47 -13.04 1.65
C VAL A 746 14.96 -11.70 1.16
N TRP A 747 13.86 -11.71 0.41
CA TRP A 747 13.07 -10.53 0.09
C TRP A 747 11.68 -10.61 0.73
N ARG A 748 11.42 -9.71 1.67
CA ARG A 748 10.18 -9.64 2.46
C ARG A 748 9.31 -8.46 2.02
N ASP A 749 8.19 -8.71 1.35
CA ASP A 749 7.18 -7.69 1.00
C ASP A 749 6.15 -7.54 2.13
N GLY A 750 5.47 -6.39 2.22
CA GLY A 750 4.37 -6.17 3.17
C GLY A 750 4.76 -5.63 4.55
N VAL A 751 6.00 -5.17 4.75
CA VAL A 751 6.46 -4.59 6.02
C VAL A 751 6.57 -3.06 5.92
N GLY A 752 5.86 -2.33 6.78
CA GLY A 752 5.97 -0.87 6.92
C GLY A 752 7.18 -0.46 7.77
N ASP A 753 7.68 0.77 7.59
CA ASP A 753 8.93 1.25 8.19
C ASP A 753 9.02 1.04 9.71
N ALA A 754 7.94 1.31 10.45
CA ALA A 754 7.89 1.15 11.91
C ALA A 754 8.06 -0.32 12.38
N ALA A 755 7.72 -1.29 11.54
CA ALA A 755 7.76 -2.71 11.92
C ALA A 755 9.07 -3.42 11.49
N ILE A 756 9.90 -2.80 10.64
CA ILE A 756 11.08 -3.45 10.03
C ILE A 756 12.01 -4.06 11.08
N LYS A 757 12.37 -3.29 12.11
CA LYS A 757 13.31 -3.73 13.16
C LYS A 757 12.79 -4.95 13.93
N ASN A 758 11.51 -4.93 14.32
CA ASN A 758 10.91 -6.01 15.11
C ASN A 758 10.74 -7.29 14.29
N VAL A 759 10.27 -7.15 13.04
CA VAL A 759 10.13 -8.27 12.11
C VAL A 759 11.48 -8.93 11.83
N ALA A 760 12.51 -8.14 11.52
CA ALA A 760 13.84 -8.68 11.25
C ALA A 760 14.46 -9.37 12.47
N LYS A 761 14.27 -8.82 13.68
CA LYS A 761 14.73 -9.43 14.94
C LYS A 761 14.11 -10.82 15.16
N GLN A 762 12.88 -11.05 14.68
CA GLN A 762 12.19 -12.33 14.77
C GLN A 762 12.54 -13.28 13.60
N GLU A 763 12.49 -12.81 12.36
CA GLU A 763 12.55 -13.66 11.17
C GLU A 763 14.00 -14.10 10.83
N ILE A 764 15.01 -13.25 11.03
CA ILE A 764 16.41 -13.56 10.67
C ILE A 764 16.97 -14.77 11.45
N PRO A 765 16.83 -14.86 12.79
CA PRO A 765 17.32 -16.02 13.54
C PRO A 765 16.72 -17.34 13.06
N GLU A 766 15.45 -17.33 12.68
CA GLU A 766 14.73 -18.51 12.22
C GLU A 766 15.22 -19.02 10.86
N VAL A 767 15.50 -18.12 9.92
CA VAL A 767 16.15 -18.49 8.65
C VAL A 767 17.55 -19.04 8.90
N ARG A 768 18.32 -18.44 9.81
CA ARG A 768 19.67 -18.94 10.18
C ARG A 768 19.61 -20.33 10.82
N ASN A 769 18.61 -20.60 11.66
CA ASN A 769 18.41 -21.93 12.25
C ASN A 769 18.16 -22.99 11.17
N ALA A 770 17.31 -22.70 10.17
CA ALA A 770 17.06 -23.59 9.05
C ALA A 770 18.32 -23.89 8.22
N LEU A 771 19.14 -22.87 7.95
CA LEU A 771 20.42 -23.00 7.25
C LEU A 771 21.44 -23.85 8.05
N ALA A 772 21.57 -23.58 9.35
CA ALA A 772 22.49 -24.31 10.22
C ALA A 772 22.12 -25.79 10.42
N ARG A 773 20.83 -26.10 10.46
CA ARG A 773 20.33 -27.49 10.51
C ARG A 773 20.85 -28.30 9.32
N ARG A 774 20.84 -27.71 8.12
CA ARG A 774 21.33 -28.39 6.91
C ARG A 774 22.83 -28.68 6.97
N LEU A 775 23.61 -27.76 7.51
CA LEU A 775 25.06 -27.96 7.73
C LEU A 775 25.35 -29.06 8.75
N SER A 776 24.52 -29.17 9.80
CA SER A 776 24.68 -30.18 10.85
C SER A 776 24.42 -31.62 10.35
N GLN A 777 23.68 -31.77 9.25
CA GLN A 777 23.45 -33.05 8.58
C GLN A 777 24.52 -33.41 7.54
N ALA A 778 25.45 -32.49 7.23
CA ALA A 778 26.59 -32.78 6.38
C ALA A 778 27.70 -33.47 7.21
N PRO A 779 28.45 -34.43 6.66
CA PRO A 779 29.47 -35.16 7.41
C PRO A 779 30.67 -34.23 7.70
N VAL A 780 30.68 -33.57 8.85
CA VAL A 780 31.86 -32.85 9.36
C VAL A 780 31.96 -33.11 10.87
N GLY A 781 33.05 -33.76 11.27
CA GLY A 781 33.26 -34.28 12.61
C GLY A 781 33.09 -33.24 13.73
N GLY A 782 32.16 -33.51 14.64
CA GLY A 782 32.13 -33.09 16.05
C GLY A 782 32.14 -31.59 16.41
N ALA A 783 32.40 -30.67 15.48
CA ALA A 783 32.52 -29.24 15.76
C ALA A 783 31.16 -28.55 15.81
N ALA A 784 30.98 -27.61 16.75
CA ALA A 784 29.77 -26.80 16.86
C ALA A 784 29.52 -26.01 15.55
N VAL A 785 28.34 -26.16 14.95
CA VAL A 785 28.00 -25.53 13.67
C VAL A 785 27.84 -24.02 13.84
N ASN A 786 28.71 -23.26 13.15
CA ASN A 786 28.61 -21.80 13.11
C ASN A 786 27.38 -21.37 12.29
N LYS A 787 26.35 -20.81 12.96
CA LYS A 787 25.11 -20.33 12.32
C LYS A 787 25.31 -19.20 11.28
N LYS A 788 26.49 -18.58 11.21
CA LYS A 788 26.86 -17.57 10.21
C LYS A 788 27.75 -18.10 9.08
N GLN A 789 27.96 -19.42 9.00
CA GLN A 789 28.79 -20.02 7.95
C GLN A 789 28.22 -19.77 6.54
N ILE A 790 26.89 -19.78 6.40
CA ILE A 790 26.21 -19.44 5.14
C ILE A 790 25.85 -17.94 5.18
N PRO A 791 26.43 -17.11 4.32
CA PRO A 791 26.10 -15.68 4.25
C PRO A 791 24.61 -15.48 3.96
N LEU A 792 23.97 -14.62 4.76
CA LEU A 792 22.58 -14.20 4.63
C LEU A 792 22.48 -12.70 4.33
N SER A 793 21.58 -12.33 3.42
CA SER A 793 21.10 -10.96 3.29
C SER A 793 19.58 -10.92 3.40
N TYR A 794 19.07 -9.99 4.21
CA TYR A 794 17.65 -9.80 4.46
C TYR A 794 17.22 -8.42 3.99
N ILE A 795 16.30 -8.39 3.02
CA ILE A 795 15.86 -7.18 2.33
C ILE A 795 14.35 -7.04 2.45
N VAL A 796 13.87 -5.96 3.07
CA VAL A 796 12.46 -5.59 3.01
C VAL A 796 12.18 -4.88 1.69
N VAL A 797 11.14 -5.30 0.97
CA VAL A 797 10.73 -4.71 -0.31
C VAL A 797 9.40 -3.98 -0.13
N GLN A 798 9.33 -2.73 -0.57
CA GLN A 798 8.13 -1.91 -0.50
C GLN A 798 7.69 -1.48 -1.89
N LYS A 799 6.60 -2.09 -2.38
CA LYS A 799 6.07 -1.83 -3.73
C LYS A 799 5.08 -0.66 -3.81
N ARG A 800 4.52 -0.22 -2.68
CA ARG A 800 3.50 0.85 -2.59
C ARG A 800 4.05 2.08 -1.85
N ILE A 801 4.93 2.83 -2.52
CA ILE A 801 5.58 4.02 -1.95
C ILE A 801 5.09 5.33 -2.60
N SER A 802 5.12 6.42 -1.84
CA SER A 802 4.80 7.78 -2.32
C SER A 802 5.97 8.40 -3.11
N THR A 803 7.22 8.03 -2.82
CA THR A 803 8.40 8.52 -3.53
C THR A 803 8.34 8.23 -5.04
N LYS A 804 8.70 9.23 -5.85
CA LYS A 804 8.84 9.17 -7.31
C LYS A 804 10.08 9.94 -7.73
N PHE A 805 10.58 9.61 -8.91
CA PHE A 805 11.74 10.24 -9.51
C PHE A 805 11.42 10.61 -10.96
N LEU A 806 11.66 11.88 -11.30
CA LEU A 806 11.42 12.45 -12.61
C LEU A 806 12.74 12.96 -13.20
N SER A 807 12.76 13.25 -14.50
CA SER A 807 13.81 14.05 -15.12
C SER A 807 13.94 15.42 -14.42
N LEU A 808 15.10 16.08 -14.56
CA LEU A 808 15.36 17.37 -13.91
C LEU A 808 14.39 18.48 -14.35
N ASP A 809 13.89 18.41 -15.58
CA ASP A 809 12.85 19.32 -16.10
C ASP A 809 11.42 18.93 -15.67
N GLY A 810 11.26 17.80 -14.97
CA GLY A 810 9.97 17.28 -14.51
C GLY A 810 9.06 16.73 -15.60
N LYS A 811 9.48 16.70 -16.87
CA LYS A 811 8.62 16.34 -18.01
C LYS A 811 8.55 14.84 -18.28
N GLN A 812 9.58 14.09 -17.88
CA GLN A 812 9.72 12.67 -18.18
C GLN A 812 9.89 11.84 -16.90
N GLY A 813 9.47 10.59 -16.96
CA GLY A 813 9.78 9.60 -15.93
C GLY A 813 11.17 9.02 -16.18
N LEU A 814 11.84 8.55 -15.12
CA LEU A 814 13.08 7.81 -15.31
C LEU A 814 12.87 6.51 -16.09
N PRO A 815 13.90 6.02 -16.81
CA PRO A 815 13.81 4.76 -17.54
C PRO A 815 13.60 3.57 -16.60
N CYS A 816 13.15 2.45 -17.18
CA CYS A 816 13.12 1.16 -16.48
C CYS A 816 14.56 0.72 -16.16
N GLY A 817 14.80 0.22 -14.95
CA GLY A 817 16.15 -0.13 -14.50
C GLY A 817 16.94 1.04 -13.92
N ALA A 818 16.37 2.25 -13.86
CA ALA A 818 16.97 3.35 -13.11
C ALA A 818 17.11 2.96 -11.62
N LEU A 819 18.34 2.95 -11.14
CA LEU A 819 18.77 2.65 -9.78
C LEU A 819 19.05 3.96 -9.04
N ILE A 820 18.34 4.17 -7.95
CA ILE A 820 18.52 5.33 -7.08
C ILE A 820 19.13 4.84 -5.77
N THR A 821 20.37 5.27 -5.53
CA THR A 821 21.09 5.09 -4.27
C THR A 821 21.25 6.40 -3.50
N GLY A 822 20.96 7.55 -4.14
CA GLY A 822 21.05 8.89 -3.54
C GLY A 822 19.89 9.28 -2.61
N LEU A 823 19.10 8.31 -2.14
CA LEU A 823 18.02 8.51 -1.18
C LEU A 823 18.01 7.36 -0.16
N GLN A 824 18.23 7.70 1.11
CA GLN A 824 18.39 6.75 2.20
C GLN A 824 17.37 7.01 3.31
N GLY A 825 16.89 5.93 3.93
CA GLY A 825 16.10 6.01 5.16
C GLY A 825 16.96 6.31 6.39
N PRO A 826 16.35 6.61 7.55
CA PRO A 826 17.07 6.94 8.77
C PRO A 826 17.85 5.75 9.35
N GLN A 827 17.27 4.54 9.34
CA GLN A 827 17.80 3.39 10.08
C GLN A 827 18.56 2.38 9.22
N HIS A 828 18.21 2.28 7.94
CA HIS A 828 18.70 1.23 7.06
C HIS A 828 19.11 1.80 5.71
N SER A 829 20.10 1.16 5.10
CA SER A 829 20.50 1.49 3.74
C SER A 829 19.44 1.01 2.76
N THR A 830 19.10 1.86 1.80
CA THR A 830 18.05 1.61 0.84
C THR A 830 18.51 1.84 -0.59
N PHE A 831 17.89 1.17 -1.53
CA PHE A 831 17.97 1.55 -2.94
C PHE A 831 16.60 1.44 -3.57
N TYR A 832 16.40 2.12 -4.70
CA TYR A 832 15.16 2.08 -5.45
C TYR A 832 15.45 1.61 -6.86
N ILE A 833 14.59 0.75 -7.39
CA ILE A 833 14.63 0.36 -8.80
C ILE A 833 13.34 0.78 -9.45
N ASN A 834 13.45 1.47 -10.58
CA ASN A 834 12.31 1.92 -11.33
C ASN A 834 11.81 0.83 -12.30
N GLY A 835 10.51 0.53 -12.20
CA GLY A 835 9.84 -0.42 -13.11
C GLY A 835 9.40 0.24 -14.41
N ASN A 836 8.87 -0.56 -15.33
CA ASN A 836 8.26 -0.04 -16.56
C ASN A 836 6.90 0.63 -16.25
N ALA A 837 6.55 1.65 -17.02
CA ALA A 837 5.23 2.30 -16.94
C ALA A 837 4.73 2.69 -18.34
N PRO A 838 3.41 2.65 -18.57
CA PRO A 838 2.83 3.13 -19.81
C PRO A 838 2.98 4.65 -19.93
N SER A 839 2.92 5.18 -21.15
CA SER A 839 3.14 6.61 -21.46
C SER A 839 2.19 7.58 -20.75
N TYR A 840 1.01 7.11 -20.33
CA TYR A 840 0.02 7.89 -19.57
C TYR A 840 0.26 7.85 -18.05
N SER A 841 1.35 7.24 -17.57
CA SER A 841 1.62 7.07 -16.14
C SER A 841 3.06 7.39 -15.78
N THR A 842 3.27 7.86 -14.56
CA THR A 842 4.61 8.03 -13.98
C THR A 842 5.14 6.67 -13.51
N PRO A 843 6.39 6.30 -13.84
CA PRO A 843 7.05 5.12 -13.28
C PRO A 843 6.99 5.07 -11.76
N LYS A 844 6.68 3.88 -11.22
CA LYS A 844 6.51 3.65 -9.78
C LYS A 844 7.66 2.77 -9.28
N PRO A 845 8.66 3.34 -8.60
CA PRO A 845 9.80 2.57 -8.10
C PRO A 845 9.37 1.58 -7.01
N ALA A 846 10.16 0.51 -6.85
CA ALA A 846 10.17 -0.33 -5.65
C ALA A 846 11.34 0.11 -4.76
N ARG A 847 11.11 0.20 -3.45
CA ARG A 847 12.16 0.48 -2.46
C ARG A 847 12.63 -0.83 -1.84
N PHE A 848 13.93 -1.01 -1.77
CA PHE A 848 14.60 -2.16 -1.16
C PHE A 848 15.37 -1.65 0.05
N VAL A 849 15.04 -2.16 1.23
CA VAL A 849 15.63 -1.79 2.52
C VAL A 849 16.52 -2.95 2.97
N ILE A 850 17.83 -2.74 2.96
CA ILE A 850 18.80 -3.75 3.38
C ILE A 850 18.87 -3.70 4.91
N THR A 851 18.17 -4.63 5.55
CA THR A 851 18.05 -4.69 7.01
C THR A 851 19.23 -5.44 7.64
N ASP A 852 19.71 -6.51 6.98
CA ASP A 852 20.91 -7.27 7.38
C ASP A 852 21.66 -7.75 6.12
N MET A 853 22.98 -7.79 6.18
CA MET A 853 23.84 -8.30 5.10
C MET A 853 25.16 -8.79 5.68
N ASP A 854 25.41 -10.10 5.60
CA ASP A 854 26.68 -10.69 5.99
C ASP A 854 27.81 -10.32 5.00
N ALA A 855 29.04 -10.24 5.51
CA ALA A 855 30.23 -9.89 4.73
C ALA A 855 30.54 -10.84 3.56
N GLY A 856 30.00 -12.08 3.60
CA GLY A 856 30.21 -13.08 2.55
C GLY A 856 29.54 -12.77 1.20
N PHE A 857 28.67 -11.75 1.14
CA PHE A 857 28.19 -11.18 -0.13
C PHE A 857 29.13 -10.12 -0.73
N GLY A 858 30.27 -9.87 -0.08
CA GLY A 858 31.27 -8.88 -0.47
C GLY A 858 31.06 -7.51 0.17
N LYS A 859 32.01 -6.59 -0.08
CA LYS A 859 32.01 -5.23 0.51
C LYS A 859 31.00 -4.28 -0.15
N SER A 860 30.49 -4.61 -1.34
CA SER A 860 29.62 -3.72 -2.13
C SER A 860 28.16 -4.16 -2.09
N LYS A 861 27.30 -3.29 -1.57
CA LYS A 861 25.83 -3.47 -1.59
C LYS A 861 25.25 -3.50 -3.01
N LYS A 862 26.01 -3.07 -4.03
CA LYS A 862 25.61 -3.09 -5.44
C LYS A 862 25.25 -4.50 -5.94
N VAL A 863 25.85 -5.54 -5.37
CA VAL A 863 25.50 -6.93 -5.71
C VAL A 863 24.01 -7.21 -5.49
N LEU A 864 23.41 -6.64 -4.45
CA LEU A 864 22.00 -6.86 -4.11
C LEU A 864 21.05 -6.11 -5.06
N SER A 865 21.44 -4.91 -5.53
CA SER A 865 20.67 -4.20 -6.55
C SER A 865 20.75 -4.90 -7.91
N ASP A 866 21.94 -5.36 -8.30
CA ASP A 866 22.15 -6.09 -9.56
C ASP A 866 21.40 -7.43 -9.54
N LEU A 867 21.46 -8.16 -8.42
CA LEU A 867 20.73 -9.42 -8.22
C LEU A 867 19.21 -9.20 -8.23
N SER A 868 18.72 -8.20 -7.49
CA SER A 868 17.28 -7.88 -7.46
C SER A 868 16.77 -7.52 -8.86
N TRP A 869 17.56 -6.76 -9.63
CA TRP A 869 17.23 -6.41 -11.01
C TRP A 869 17.23 -7.60 -11.96
N ALA A 870 18.22 -8.50 -11.85
CA ALA A 870 18.24 -9.73 -12.63
C ALA A 870 16.98 -10.57 -12.37
N LEU A 871 16.62 -10.77 -11.10
CA LEU A 871 15.45 -11.55 -10.71
C LEU A 871 14.11 -10.86 -11.08
N CYS A 872 14.08 -9.55 -11.32
CA CYS A 872 12.92 -8.88 -11.93
C CYS A 872 12.65 -9.34 -13.38
N HIS A 873 13.58 -10.08 -14.01
CA HIS A 873 13.43 -10.62 -15.37
C HIS A 873 13.22 -12.15 -15.37
N ASP A 874 13.27 -12.80 -14.21
CA ASP A 874 13.17 -14.27 -14.08
C ASP A 874 11.74 -14.76 -13.78
N TYR A 875 10.74 -13.88 -13.77
CA TYR A 875 9.36 -14.27 -13.48
C TYR A 875 8.66 -14.86 -14.73
N PRO A 876 8.33 -16.17 -14.74
CA PRO A 876 7.99 -16.92 -15.96
C PRO A 876 6.65 -16.56 -16.61
N ASN A 877 5.79 -15.79 -15.93
CA ASN A 877 4.47 -15.43 -16.46
C ASN A 877 4.42 -14.04 -17.11
N TRP A 878 5.55 -13.32 -17.18
CA TRP A 878 5.63 -11.99 -17.79
C TRP A 878 6.91 -11.83 -18.61
N THR A 879 6.78 -11.58 -19.91
CA THR A 879 7.92 -11.49 -20.86
C THR A 879 8.49 -10.07 -20.93
N GLY A 880 8.76 -9.50 -19.77
CA GLY A 880 9.29 -8.16 -19.56
C GLY A 880 9.81 -8.03 -18.12
N PRO A 881 10.48 -6.94 -17.76
CA PRO A 881 10.81 -6.68 -16.36
C PRO A 881 9.53 -6.51 -15.54
N ILE A 882 9.45 -7.20 -14.40
CA ILE A 882 8.47 -6.94 -13.35
C ILE A 882 9.05 -6.01 -12.28
N LYS A 883 8.20 -5.53 -11.37
CA LYS A 883 8.58 -4.55 -10.34
C LYS A 883 9.37 -5.16 -9.17
N LEU A 884 9.20 -6.45 -8.91
CA LEU A 884 9.76 -7.15 -7.77
C LEU A 884 10.59 -8.35 -8.23
N PRO A 885 11.58 -8.80 -7.47
CA PRO A 885 12.27 -10.06 -7.74
C PRO A 885 11.28 -11.22 -7.88
N SER A 886 11.57 -12.16 -8.78
CA SER A 886 10.70 -13.29 -9.09
C SER A 886 10.23 -14.08 -7.84
N PRO A 887 11.03 -14.35 -6.79
CA PRO A 887 10.54 -15.06 -5.60
C PRO A 887 9.41 -14.32 -4.89
N VAL A 888 9.51 -12.99 -4.79
CA VAL A 888 8.50 -12.14 -4.13
C VAL A 888 7.22 -12.08 -4.95
N GLN A 889 7.34 -11.92 -6.27
CA GLN A 889 6.16 -11.90 -7.15
C GLN A 889 5.45 -13.25 -7.15
N MET A 890 6.19 -14.35 -7.06
CA MET A 890 5.63 -15.69 -6.89
C MET A 890 4.93 -15.85 -5.53
N ALA A 891 5.55 -15.38 -4.43
CA ALA A 891 4.92 -15.40 -3.11
C ALA A 891 3.62 -14.59 -3.07
N HIS A 892 3.60 -13.42 -3.72
CA HIS A 892 2.39 -12.62 -3.88
C HIS A 892 1.27 -13.39 -4.60
N LYS A 893 1.59 -14.09 -5.69
CA LYS A 893 0.61 -14.88 -6.44
C LYS A 893 0.13 -16.11 -5.69
N LEU A 894 1.01 -16.76 -4.96
CA LEU A 894 0.64 -17.87 -4.10
C LEU A 894 -0.26 -17.43 -2.94
N ALA A 895 0.08 -16.32 -2.26
CA ALA A 895 -0.75 -15.77 -1.18
C ALA A 895 -2.14 -15.32 -1.69
N GLU A 896 -2.20 -14.71 -2.89
CA GLU A 896 -3.46 -14.35 -3.55
C GLU A 896 -4.31 -15.59 -3.86
N LEU A 897 -3.71 -16.64 -4.44
CA LEU A 897 -4.40 -17.90 -4.72
C LEU A 897 -4.92 -18.54 -3.42
N ALA A 898 -4.04 -18.74 -2.43
CA ALA A 898 -4.37 -19.39 -1.18
C ALA A 898 -5.44 -18.60 -0.39
N GLY A 899 -5.38 -17.27 -0.43
CA GLY A 899 -6.42 -16.38 0.10
C GLY A 899 -7.79 -16.51 -0.55
N CYS A 900 -7.86 -17.03 -1.79
CA CYS A 900 -9.11 -17.37 -2.48
C CYS A 900 -9.64 -18.77 -2.12
N LEU A 901 -8.83 -19.66 -1.56
CA LEU A 901 -9.26 -20.99 -1.12
C LEU A 901 -10.02 -20.90 0.21
N GLU A 902 -10.83 -21.93 0.49
CA GLU A 902 -11.69 -21.96 1.68
C GLU A 902 -10.88 -22.08 2.98
N ASP A 903 -9.85 -22.93 2.95
CA ASP A 903 -8.95 -23.22 4.08
C ASP A 903 -7.69 -22.34 4.10
N GLY A 904 -7.63 -21.31 3.27
CA GLY A 904 -6.46 -20.43 3.17
C GLY A 904 -5.18 -21.11 2.65
N GLY A 905 -5.30 -22.26 1.97
CA GLY A 905 -4.17 -22.99 1.39
C GLY A 905 -3.51 -24.00 2.32
N ASP A 906 -4.05 -24.25 3.51
CA ASP A 906 -3.48 -25.20 4.47
C ASP A 906 -3.45 -26.65 3.94
N SER A 907 -4.38 -27.03 3.05
CA SER A 907 -4.42 -28.38 2.45
C SER A 907 -3.66 -28.51 1.14
N ILE A 908 -2.93 -27.49 0.68
CA ILE A 908 -2.11 -27.61 -0.52
C ILE A 908 -1.00 -28.64 -0.28
N ASP A 909 -0.86 -29.62 -1.17
CA ASP A 909 0.22 -30.61 -1.09
C ASP A 909 1.56 -30.00 -1.56
N ASP A 910 2.25 -29.34 -0.64
CA ASP A 910 3.53 -28.66 -0.85
C ASP A 910 4.63 -29.61 -1.37
N LYS A 911 4.59 -30.89 -0.96
CA LYS A 911 5.55 -31.91 -1.40
C LYS A 911 5.28 -32.34 -2.84
N ALA A 912 4.03 -32.61 -3.21
CA ALA A 912 3.67 -32.96 -4.59
C ALA A 912 3.92 -31.81 -5.57
N TYR A 913 3.92 -30.57 -5.08
CA TYR A 913 4.22 -29.37 -5.85
C TYR A 913 5.68 -28.90 -5.79
N ALA A 914 6.58 -29.62 -5.12
CA ALA A 914 8.00 -29.34 -5.22
C ALA A 914 8.47 -29.37 -6.69
N ASN A 915 9.34 -28.42 -7.06
CA ASN A 915 9.81 -28.17 -8.43
C ASN A 915 8.73 -27.72 -9.43
N LYS A 916 7.55 -27.28 -8.97
CA LYS A 916 6.44 -26.84 -9.83
C LYS A 916 5.96 -25.44 -9.43
N ILE A 917 5.55 -24.64 -10.42
CA ILE A 917 4.98 -23.30 -10.18
C ILE A 917 3.45 -23.33 -10.40
N TYR A 918 2.77 -24.21 -9.65
CA TYR A 918 1.35 -24.58 -9.83
C TYR A 918 0.34 -23.44 -9.61
N PHE A 919 0.76 -22.39 -8.89
CA PHE A 919 -0.05 -21.24 -8.49
C PHE A 919 -0.11 -20.12 -9.53
N LEU A 920 0.66 -20.20 -10.62
CA LEU A 920 0.50 -19.29 -11.77
C LEU A 920 -0.87 -19.47 -12.41
#